data_AF-A0A2D6QAH2-F1
#
_entry.id   AF-A0A2D6QAH2-F1
#
_cell.length_a   1.000
_cell.length_b   1.000
_cell.length_c   1.000
_cell.angle_alpha   90.00
_cell.angle_beta   90.00
_cell.angle_gamma   90.00
#
_symmetry.space_group_name_H-M   'P 1'
#
loop_
_entity.id
_entity.type
_entity.pdbx_description
1 polymer ?
#
loop_
_entity_poly.entity_id
_entity_poly.type
_entity_poly.pdbx_seq_one_letter_code
_entity_poly.pdbx_strand_id
1 'polypeptide(L)'
;MDSMPRQTLPRVYAMVRGRMRASAVSPSEERCSRGNTVRDLLLGSPPMSLGLEALEEPSPMPEGGAYILGRTGGLACTPCAGKGQPSPWGLSHSAPPSPKPPMRSILRLLSVFVLVPASLATGASWVAPQGGEGILSPDEFLEGRDLGADFTLADWDEVSGYFRHLAEVSPRVQLQRLGATRGGRDFLMATLSSEENLARLPEIRRMGHRLSDPRGHSEEELEQAVNEGKVVLFISPGMHSTETSPAQFGMQFAYELATSDEEPWASARRETVVNLFPCTNPDGLDGVVSWYRKFVGTPYESTGLSDLYQHYAGHDNNRDWFMLSLAETRLVTEQLYKVWRPQVYWDVHEQGSSRERFFVPPFRDPLNPNIDPAVITGIDLLGTRALLDMNREGLSGISTGVSYDMWWTGGNRNVPTRHNIIGLLTEAASIRLGTPIFLRPDDLSPPRGLGQYGPSNRFPNPWPGGWWRLKDVIDYEMAFGRSLLGSLSREGRLWRENSLELARRALERGREEGPRAWLIPPDNRDLSAVRRLCQALISTGVELHVAQAEFEADGRSWPAGTIVIRRDQPYGGHVKDLFEIQRYPEGDSPYDVAGWTLPVLMGVRRVEVMAPLDVESLLAGSTREAMAAFAGDERLSVMPHRGWLDASNLDSWTTVLRGVADGNRFTFVGSGPKAGLFIPGEGAYPAEDPVAFERVPRIGLYAPWSGHKPEGWMRWVLDNFRIPYETVRNESLRAGELADWLDVLLLPGVSGGQLDAGRSPGSVPAQMARGLDPEGAVAIEEFVRAGGKLVAVGHSSSWAADLFRLPLVDVARGDAAQGFSCPGSVVRCIPEAPRTVTTAGLPASVPVFFSSSSAWKRLEDEVAREGHLDPDADLTVLARYAPRRALLSGWASEPERIEGQIAWLSARHGEGSVHLMGFRPQYRSWSQGAFHLLVRALFLP
;
A
#
# COMPACT_ATOMS: atom_id res chain seq x y z
N MET A 1 -3.81 -36.73 -52.37
CA MET A 1 -2.47 -36.95 -52.94
C MET A 1 -1.39 -36.78 -51.87
N ASP A 2 -1.02 -37.77 -51.03
CA ASP A 2 -1.66 -38.99 -50.45
C ASP A 2 -0.65 -39.61 -49.44
N SER A 3 -0.92 -40.62 -48.60
CA SER A 3 -2.04 -41.58 -48.54
C SER A 3 -2.54 -41.94 -47.10
N MET A 4 -1.90 -42.90 -46.42
CA MET A 4 -2.46 -43.72 -45.32
C MET A 4 -1.35 -44.62 -44.70
N PRO A 5 -1.55 -45.40 -43.59
CA PRO A 5 -2.64 -45.41 -42.59
C PRO A 5 -2.22 -45.59 -41.09
N ARG A 6 -3.25 -45.52 -40.24
CA ARG A 6 -3.46 -45.90 -38.80
C ARG A 6 -2.57 -46.97 -38.11
N GLN A 7 -2.41 -46.77 -36.78
CA GLN A 7 -2.75 -47.70 -35.66
C GLN A 7 -3.24 -46.88 -34.43
N THR A 8 -3.98 -47.28 -33.37
CA THR A 8 -4.48 -48.53 -32.71
C THR A 8 -3.62 -49.15 -31.59
N LEU A 9 -4.07 -49.58 -30.39
CA LEU A 9 -5.38 -49.56 -29.63
C LEU A 9 -5.11 -49.56 -28.05
N PRO A 10 -5.83 -50.21 -27.08
CA PRO A 10 -6.84 -49.53 -26.21
C PRO A 10 -6.95 -49.85 -24.67
N ARG A 11 -7.58 -48.92 -23.89
CA ARG A 11 -8.49 -49.12 -22.69
C ARG A 11 -7.99 -50.00 -21.50
N VAL A 12 -8.65 -50.21 -20.34
CA VAL A 12 -9.98 -49.91 -19.70
C VAL A 12 -9.74 -49.62 -18.19
N TYR A 13 -10.51 -48.84 -17.42
CA TYR A 13 -11.75 -49.16 -16.63
C TYR A 13 -12.28 -47.80 -16.10
N ALA A 14 -13.52 -47.34 -16.32
CA ALA A 14 -14.84 -47.84 -15.89
C ALA A 14 -15.20 -47.47 -14.42
N MET A 15 -16.11 -46.50 -14.27
CA MET A 15 -16.63 -45.96 -13.00
C MET A 15 -18.10 -46.36 -12.80
N VAL A 16 -18.45 -46.93 -11.64
CA VAL A 16 -19.83 -47.32 -11.31
C VAL A 16 -20.45 -46.34 -10.32
N ARG A 17 -21.48 -45.59 -10.75
CA ARG A 17 -22.35 -44.80 -9.87
C ARG A 17 -23.73 -45.45 -9.78
N GLY A 18 -24.01 -46.14 -8.69
CA GLY A 18 -25.36 -46.60 -8.36
C GLY A 18 -26.24 -45.43 -7.92
N ARG A 19 -27.43 -45.28 -8.53
CA ARG A 19 -28.52 -44.47 -7.98
C ARG A 19 -29.52 -45.40 -7.29
N MET A 20 -29.98 -45.03 -6.10
CA MET A 20 -31.27 -45.47 -5.58
C MET A 20 -32.15 -44.24 -5.29
N ARG A 21 -33.47 -44.42 -5.42
CA ARG A 21 -34.51 -43.45 -5.07
C ARG A 21 -35.43 -44.08 -4.05
N ALA A 22 -35.57 -43.44 -2.90
CA ALA A 22 -36.71 -43.54 -1.99
C ALA A 22 -36.63 -42.36 -1.00
N SER A 23 -37.68 -41.79 -0.44
CA SER A 23 -38.99 -41.34 -0.94
C SER A 23 -39.86 -41.04 0.29
N ALA A 24 -40.41 -39.82 0.34
CA ALA A 24 -41.58 -39.41 1.14
C ALA A 24 -41.43 -39.08 2.65
N VAL A 25 -42.47 -38.34 3.09
CA VAL A 25 -42.90 -37.98 4.45
C VAL A 25 -42.23 -36.76 5.12
N SER A 26 -43.11 -35.93 5.67
CA SER A 26 -42.97 -34.69 6.45
C SER A 26 -44.13 -34.66 7.48
N PRO A 27 -44.42 -33.57 8.21
CA PRO A 27 -43.58 -32.67 9.01
C PRO A 27 -44.01 -32.63 10.50
N SER A 28 -43.23 -31.96 11.35
CA SER A 28 -43.64 -31.34 12.64
C SER A 28 -42.51 -30.35 13.05
N GLU A 29 -42.70 -29.13 13.56
CA GLU A 29 -43.65 -28.56 14.54
C GLU A 29 -43.50 -29.12 15.97
N GLU A 30 -42.82 -28.38 16.86
CA GLU A 30 -43.53 -27.59 17.90
C GLU A 30 -42.57 -26.62 18.65
N ARG A 31 -43.10 -25.91 19.67
CA ARG A 31 -42.46 -24.75 20.34
C ARG A 31 -42.25 -24.99 21.85
N CYS A 32 -41.12 -24.53 22.39
CA CYS A 32 -40.97 -23.80 23.67
C CYS A 32 -39.47 -23.44 23.85
N SER A 33 -39.02 -22.26 24.30
CA SER A 33 -39.53 -21.21 25.21
C SER A 33 -39.34 -21.49 26.71
N ARG A 34 -38.75 -20.50 27.42
CA ARG A 34 -38.26 -20.53 28.82
C ARG A 34 -37.01 -21.42 29.01
N GLY A 35 -35.93 -21.04 29.70
CA GLY A 35 -35.59 -19.78 30.35
C GLY A 35 -35.60 -19.87 31.88
N ASN A 36 -34.43 -19.78 32.52
CA ASN A 36 -34.24 -19.36 33.91
C ASN A 36 -32.76 -19.09 34.24
N THR A 37 -32.52 -18.19 35.20
CA THR A 37 -31.20 -17.84 35.77
C THR A 37 -31.01 -18.46 37.16
N VAL A 38 -29.80 -18.94 37.49
CA VAL A 38 -29.34 -19.19 38.87
C VAL A 38 -27.87 -18.73 39.01
N ARG A 39 -27.40 -18.53 40.24
CA ARG A 39 -26.20 -17.76 40.63
C ARG A 39 -25.19 -18.61 41.42
N ASP A 40 -23.92 -18.21 41.31
CA ASP A 40 -22.84 -18.22 42.33
C ASP A 40 -22.26 -19.54 42.93
N LEU A 41 -21.07 -19.35 43.52
CA LEU A 41 -20.29 -20.19 44.47
C LEU A 41 -19.42 -21.33 43.89
N LEU A 42 -18.18 -21.62 44.37
CA LEU A 42 -17.23 -20.91 45.27
C LEU A 42 -15.79 -21.49 45.13
N LEU A 43 -14.77 -20.65 45.41
CA LEU A 43 -13.42 -20.94 46.00
C LEU A 43 -12.43 -21.93 45.34
N GLY A 44 -11.12 -21.61 45.48
CA GLY A 44 -10.01 -22.50 45.09
C GLY A 44 -8.60 -21.92 45.20
N SER A 45 -8.16 -21.44 46.37
CA SER A 45 -6.80 -20.89 46.58
C SER A 45 -6.04 -21.58 47.73
N PRO A 46 -4.77 -21.95 47.54
CA PRO A 46 -3.82 -22.25 48.63
C PRO A 46 -2.72 -21.15 48.81
N PRO A 47 -1.99 -21.10 49.96
CA PRO A 47 -1.32 -19.87 50.41
C PRO A 47 0.18 -20.03 50.84
N MET A 48 0.71 -18.95 51.45
CA MET A 48 1.93 -18.86 52.29
C MET A 48 3.31 -18.77 51.58
N SER A 49 4.31 -18.05 52.11
CA SER A 49 4.30 -17.10 53.27
C SER A 49 5.46 -16.08 53.23
N LEU A 50 5.29 -15.00 53.98
CA LEU A 50 6.25 -13.91 54.25
C LEU A 50 7.60 -14.36 54.82
N GLY A 51 8.63 -13.57 54.49
CA GLY A 51 9.82 -13.33 55.33
C GLY A 51 10.15 -11.83 55.22
N LEU A 52 10.43 -11.16 56.34
CA LEU A 52 10.53 -9.70 56.42
C LEU A 52 11.50 -9.32 57.54
N GLU A 53 12.55 -8.56 57.24
CA GLU A 53 13.38 -7.92 58.26
C GLU A 53 13.89 -6.55 57.79
N ALA A 54 14.18 -5.70 58.77
CA ALA A 54 14.53 -4.28 58.64
C ALA A 54 16.04 -4.09 58.97
N LEU A 55 16.71 -2.93 58.93
CA LEU A 55 16.47 -1.51 58.59
C LEU A 55 17.89 -0.88 58.48
N GLU A 56 18.10 0.26 57.81
CA GLU A 56 18.96 1.40 58.25
C GLU A 56 19.30 2.41 57.13
N GLU A 57 19.56 3.64 57.54
CA GLU A 57 19.84 4.90 56.80
C GLU A 57 20.65 5.82 57.76
N PRO A 58 21.17 7.02 57.38
CA PRO A 58 21.42 7.61 56.05
C PRO A 58 22.78 8.38 55.90
N SER A 59 23.13 8.77 54.65
CA SER A 59 23.89 10.01 54.29
C SER A 59 25.36 10.20 54.78
N PRO A 60 26.11 11.27 54.37
CA PRO A 60 25.80 12.39 53.46
C PRO A 60 26.76 12.56 52.25
N MET A 61 26.55 13.62 51.45
CA MET A 61 27.46 14.08 50.38
C MET A 61 28.66 14.89 50.94
N PRO A 62 29.58 15.38 50.07
CA PRO A 62 29.41 16.79 49.64
C PRO A 62 29.70 17.08 48.15
N GLU A 63 29.25 18.27 47.74
CA GLU A 63 29.86 19.32 46.87
C GLU A 63 31.11 18.96 46.02
N GLY A 64 31.34 19.52 44.82
CA GLY A 64 30.69 20.63 44.11
C GLY A 64 31.74 21.47 43.35
N GLY A 65 31.41 22.05 42.19
CA GLY A 65 32.36 22.89 41.44
C GLY A 65 31.99 23.17 39.98
N ALA A 66 32.28 24.39 39.51
CA ALA A 66 32.07 24.86 38.14
C ALA A 66 33.32 25.62 37.62
N TYR A 67 33.21 26.29 36.46
CA TYR A 67 34.21 27.15 35.80
C TYR A 67 35.40 26.44 35.09
N ILE A 68 36.12 27.03 34.11
CA ILE A 68 35.72 27.85 32.92
C ILE A 68 36.93 27.99 31.92
N LEU A 69 36.67 28.19 30.61
CA LEU A 69 37.56 28.73 29.54
C LEU A 69 38.93 28.06 29.16
N GLY A 70 39.36 28.34 27.91
CA GLY A 70 40.69 28.04 27.31
C GLY A 70 40.71 26.82 26.37
N ARG A 71 40.92 26.86 25.05
CA ARG A 71 41.53 27.83 24.11
C ARG A 71 43.06 28.00 24.26
N THR A 72 43.87 27.30 23.44
CA THR A 72 44.62 27.84 22.25
C THR A 72 45.70 26.89 21.70
N GLY A 73 45.97 26.96 20.38
CA GLY A 73 47.21 26.51 19.72
C GLY A 73 47.25 25.05 19.21
N GLY A 74 47.95 24.71 18.11
CA GLY A 74 48.62 25.54 17.11
C GLY A 74 49.97 24.97 16.62
N LEU A 75 50.29 25.13 15.31
CA LEU A 75 51.48 24.61 14.57
C LEU A 75 51.42 23.08 14.33
N ALA A 76 51.57 22.48 13.13
CA ALA A 76 52.03 22.83 11.76
C ALA A 76 53.54 22.68 11.47
N CYS A 77 53.90 21.69 10.62
CA CYS A 77 54.84 21.81 9.49
C CYS A 77 54.88 20.55 8.59
N THR A 78 55.42 20.71 7.37
CA THR A 78 55.48 19.77 6.21
C THR A 78 56.91 19.81 5.61
N PRO A 79 57.24 19.24 4.42
CA PRO A 79 56.81 18.01 3.70
C PRO A 79 58.03 17.16 3.21
N CYS A 80 57.81 16.12 2.38
CA CYS A 80 58.79 15.66 1.36
C CYS A 80 58.07 14.97 0.16
N ALA A 81 58.70 14.84 -1.01
CA ALA A 81 58.01 14.46 -2.26
C ALA A 81 58.86 13.75 -3.35
N GLY A 82 58.20 13.04 -4.27
CA GLY A 82 58.72 12.46 -5.53
C GLY A 82 57.81 11.32 -6.02
N LYS A 83 57.08 11.36 -7.16
CA LYS A 83 57.42 11.50 -8.60
C LYS A 83 57.80 10.17 -9.29
N GLY A 84 56.92 9.69 -10.20
CA GLY A 84 57.16 8.60 -11.15
C GLY A 84 55.96 8.38 -12.11
N GLN A 85 56.20 8.29 -13.41
CA GLN A 85 55.26 8.07 -14.54
C GLN A 85 55.88 6.98 -15.48
N PRO A 86 55.22 6.43 -16.54
CA PRO A 86 54.06 6.92 -17.30
C PRO A 86 52.96 5.85 -17.64
N SER A 87 52.08 6.19 -18.60
CA SER A 87 51.00 5.38 -19.21
C SER A 87 51.47 4.70 -20.53
N PRO A 88 50.66 4.21 -21.53
CA PRO A 88 49.24 4.41 -21.92
C PRO A 88 48.39 3.10 -21.91
N TRP A 89 47.06 3.04 -22.13
CA TRP A 89 46.03 3.91 -22.78
C TRP A 89 44.71 3.87 -21.94
N GLY A 90 43.58 4.54 -22.24
CA GLY A 90 43.26 5.60 -23.21
C GLY A 90 41.81 5.51 -23.77
N LEU A 91 41.12 6.67 -23.89
CA LEU A 91 39.76 6.92 -24.44
C LEU A 91 38.55 6.39 -23.63
N SER A 92 37.32 6.98 -23.66
CA SER A 92 36.78 8.34 -23.94
C SER A 92 35.23 8.23 -24.03
N HIS A 93 34.34 9.08 -23.52
CA HIS A 93 34.38 10.23 -22.60
C HIS A 93 32.95 10.44 -22.04
N SER A 94 32.82 11.03 -20.85
CA SER A 94 31.62 11.74 -20.39
C SER A 94 32.03 13.08 -19.76
N ALA A 95 31.24 14.13 -19.98
CA ALA A 95 31.67 15.52 -19.71
C ALA A 95 31.22 16.04 -18.32
N PRO A 96 32.01 16.90 -17.65
CA PRO A 96 31.75 17.34 -16.27
C PRO A 96 31.01 18.69 -16.15
N PRO A 97 30.43 19.01 -14.97
CA PRO A 97 29.84 20.31 -14.66
C PRO A 97 30.90 21.40 -14.35
N SER A 98 30.51 22.67 -14.48
CA SER A 98 31.38 23.86 -14.34
C SER A 98 31.33 24.54 -12.95
N PRO A 99 32.38 25.30 -12.55
CA PRO A 99 32.53 25.83 -11.18
C PRO A 99 32.06 27.28 -10.96
N LYS A 100 31.89 27.67 -9.69
CA LYS A 100 31.57 29.05 -9.26
C LYS A 100 32.84 29.89 -8.96
N PRO A 101 32.88 31.20 -9.29
CA PRO A 101 33.91 32.14 -8.84
C PRO A 101 33.59 32.81 -7.47
N PRO A 102 34.56 33.50 -6.82
CA PRO A 102 34.45 33.97 -5.43
C PRO A 102 34.06 35.44 -5.23
N MET A 103 33.66 35.80 -4.00
CA MET A 103 33.43 37.19 -3.56
C MET A 103 34.73 37.97 -3.24
N ARG A 104 34.68 39.29 -3.45
CA ARG A 104 35.50 40.30 -2.76
C ARG A 104 34.61 41.43 -2.25
N SER A 105 34.96 42.00 -1.09
CA SER A 105 34.22 43.07 -0.40
C SER A 105 34.54 44.47 -0.95
N ILE A 106 33.64 45.46 -0.78
CA ILE A 106 33.95 46.78 -0.16
C ILE A 106 32.74 47.74 -0.05
N LEU A 107 32.74 48.51 1.06
CA LEU A 107 31.99 49.72 1.44
C LEU A 107 30.46 49.74 1.66
N ARG A 108 30.08 50.73 2.48
CA ARG A 108 28.76 51.01 3.07
C ARG A 108 28.10 52.21 2.38
N LEU A 109 26.77 52.32 2.47
CA LEU A 109 26.13 53.54 2.99
C LEU A 109 24.71 53.25 3.53
N LEU A 110 24.15 54.19 4.29
CA LEU A 110 22.95 54.02 5.12
C LEU A 110 21.66 54.37 4.37
N SER A 111 20.55 53.70 4.72
CA SER A 111 19.33 54.36 5.23
C SER A 111 18.32 53.37 5.83
N VAL A 112 17.55 53.86 6.80
CA VAL A 112 16.60 53.11 7.64
C VAL A 112 15.27 52.88 6.93
N PHE A 113 14.66 51.70 7.10
CA PHE A 113 13.20 51.57 7.35
C PHE A 113 12.87 50.28 8.12
N VAL A 114 11.65 50.21 8.68
CA VAL A 114 11.22 49.22 9.68
C VAL A 114 10.92 47.85 9.04
N LEU A 115 11.31 46.77 9.72
CA LEU A 115 11.02 45.39 9.33
C LEU A 115 9.90 44.80 10.21
N VAL A 116 8.76 44.49 9.58
CA VAL A 116 7.74 43.59 10.11
C VAL A 116 8.04 42.18 9.58
N PRO A 117 7.98 41.11 10.38
CA PRO A 117 8.25 39.75 9.89
C PRO A 117 7.11 39.26 8.99
N ALA A 118 7.35 39.23 7.67
CA ALA A 118 6.44 38.65 6.71
C ALA A 118 6.63 37.12 6.64
N SER A 119 5.52 36.37 6.72
CA SER A 119 5.51 34.91 6.65
C SER A 119 5.99 34.39 5.28
N LEU A 120 6.79 33.32 5.29
CA LEU A 120 7.22 32.63 4.07
C LEU A 120 6.05 31.86 3.43
N ALA A 121 5.28 32.52 2.57
CA ALA A 121 4.33 31.86 1.70
C ALA A 121 5.07 31.10 0.57
N THR A 122 4.81 29.81 0.44
CA THR A 122 5.25 29.01 -0.71
C THR A 122 4.43 29.40 -1.94
N GLY A 123 4.96 30.33 -2.74
CA GLY A 123 4.29 30.81 -3.95
C GLY A 123 4.14 29.69 -4.98
N ALA A 124 2.90 29.25 -5.21
CA ALA A 124 2.55 28.48 -6.40
C ALA A 124 2.67 29.40 -7.63
N SER A 125 3.36 28.94 -8.67
CA SER A 125 3.52 29.66 -9.93
C SER A 125 2.24 29.55 -10.77
N TRP A 126 1.35 30.53 -10.66
CA TRP A 126 0.16 30.63 -11.52
C TRP A 126 0.56 31.20 -12.88
N VAL A 127 0.34 30.43 -13.94
CA VAL A 127 0.38 30.93 -15.32
C VAL A 127 -0.94 31.65 -15.59
N ALA A 128 -0.87 32.87 -16.11
CA ALA A 128 -2.06 33.62 -16.54
C ALA A 128 -2.24 33.46 -18.05
N PRO A 129 -3.49 33.20 -18.54
CA PRO A 129 -3.71 32.91 -19.95
C PRO A 129 -3.39 34.10 -20.85
N GLN A 130 -2.84 33.80 -22.03
CA GLN A 130 -2.49 34.78 -23.07
C GLN A 130 -3.43 34.59 -24.26
N GLY A 131 -4.35 35.53 -24.48
CA GLY A 131 -5.26 35.48 -25.62
C GLY A 131 -4.51 35.65 -26.94
N GLY A 132 -4.46 34.59 -27.75
CA GLY A 132 -3.74 34.59 -29.04
C GLY A 132 -4.30 33.63 -30.08
N GLU A 133 -4.59 32.38 -29.69
CA GLU A 133 -5.13 31.34 -30.59
C GLU A 133 -6.39 30.68 -30.02
N GLY A 134 -7.09 29.90 -30.86
CA GLY A 134 -8.30 29.18 -30.46
C GLY A 134 -8.01 28.00 -29.52
N ILE A 135 -9.01 27.60 -28.74
CA ILE A 135 -8.90 26.41 -27.88
C ILE A 135 -8.96 25.15 -28.76
N LEU A 136 -7.79 24.66 -29.16
CA LEU A 136 -7.65 23.41 -29.92
C LEU A 136 -8.35 22.24 -29.21
N SER A 137 -9.05 21.43 -29.98
CA SER A 137 -9.47 20.08 -29.57
C SER A 137 -8.24 19.16 -29.35
N PRO A 138 -8.40 18.00 -28.68
CA PRO A 138 -7.30 17.05 -28.51
C PRO A 138 -6.71 16.59 -29.85
N ASP A 139 -7.56 16.33 -30.85
CA ASP A 139 -7.15 15.86 -32.19
C ASP A 139 -6.30 16.91 -32.92
N GLU A 140 -6.69 18.19 -32.86
CA GLU A 140 -5.93 19.31 -33.43
C GLU A 140 -4.59 19.54 -32.71
N PHE A 141 -4.55 19.36 -31.38
CA PHE A 141 -3.32 19.44 -30.60
C PHE A 141 -2.35 18.28 -30.89
N LEU A 142 -2.88 17.08 -31.16
CA LEU A 142 -2.12 15.90 -31.57
C LEU A 142 -1.76 15.91 -33.08
N GLU A 143 -1.58 17.10 -33.66
CA GLU A 143 -1.23 17.34 -35.08
C GLU A 143 -2.19 16.68 -36.10
N GLY A 144 -3.46 16.48 -35.74
CA GLY A 144 -4.47 15.81 -36.57
C GLY A 144 -4.50 14.29 -36.42
N ARG A 145 -3.96 13.74 -35.31
CA ARG A 145 -4.11 12.33 -34.91
C ARG A 145 -5.31 12.19 -33.97
N ASP A 146 -6.39 11.56 -34.44
CA ASP A 146 -7.60 11.31 -33.65
C ASP A 146 -7.28 10.71 -32.27
N LEU A 147 -7.82 11.32 -31.21
CA LEU A 147 -7.69 10.86 -29.84
C LEU A 147 -8.36 9.48 -29.69
N GLY A 148 -7.55 8.46 -29.38
CA GLY A 148 -8.01 7.08 -29.31
C GLY A 148 -8.00 6.33 -30.65
N ALA A 149 -7.29 6.82 -31.66
CA ALA A 149 -7.03 6.07 -32.90
C ALA A 149 -6.30 4.74 -32.62
N ASP A 150 -6.74 3.67 -33.31
CA ASP A 150 -6.13 2.35 -33.30
C ASP A 150 -4.59 2.41 -33.40
N PHE A 151 -3.90 1.55 -32.65
CA PHE A 151 -2.45 1.41 -32.66
C PHE A 151 -1.66 2.65 -32.20
N THR A 152 -2.32 3.70 -31.72
CA THR A 152 -1.68 4.90 -31.16
C THR A 152 -2.01 5.07 -29.68
N LEU A 153 -1.14 5.76 -28.94
CA LEU A 153 -1.34 6.13 -27.53
C LEU A 153 -0.65 7.48 -27.30
N ALA A 154 -1.27 8.36 -26.52
CA ALA A 154 -0.63 9.57 -26.00
C ALA A 154 0.30 9.28 -24.80
N ASP A 155 1.52 9.82 -24.82
CA ASP A 155 2.47 9.76 -23.68
C ASP A 155 2.26 10.92 -22.69
N TRP A 156 3.07 11.00 -21.63
CA TRP A 156 2.92 12.07 -20.63
C TRP A 156 3.32 13.45 -21.16
N ASP A 157 4.22 13.55 -22.13
CA ASP A 157 4.63 14.83 -22.68
C ASP A 157 3.50 15.40 -23.58
N GLU A 158 2.81 14.54 -24.33
CA GLU A 158 1.57 14.85 -25.06
C GLU A 158 0.39 15.19 -24.11
N VAL A 159 0.06 14.31 -23.15
CA VAL A 159 -1.05 14.52 -22.21
C VAL A 159 -0.82 15.77 -21.35
N SER A 160 0.35 15.91 -20.73
CA SER A 160 0.63 17.10 -19.91
C SER A 160 0.78 18.36 -20.76
N GLY A 161 1.22 18.24 -22.02
CA GLY A 161 1.23 19.32 -23.00
C GLY A 161 -0.16 19.91 -23.22
N TYR A 162 -1.15 19.06 -23.49
CA TYR A 162 -2.52 19.51 -23.73
C TYR A 162 -3.14 20.22 -22.52
N PHE A 163 -2.89 19.73 -21.31
CA PHE A 163 -3.38 20.39 -20.09
C PHE A 163 -2.67 21.73 -19.80
N ARG A 164 -1.42 21.94 -20.24
CA ARG A 164 -0.76 23.26 -20.20
C ARG A 164 -1.43 24.20 -21.20
N HIS A 165 -1.58 23.77 -22.46
CA HIS A 165 -2.28 24.51 -23.51
C HIS A 165 -3.67 24.97 -23.04
N LEU A 166 -4.51 24.07 -22.53
CA LEU A 166 -5.84 24.42 -22.00
C LEU A 166 -5.79 25.51 -20.92
N ALA A 167 -4.81 25.50 -20.01
CA ALA A 167 -4.66 26.54 -18.97
C ALA A 167 -4.02 27.84 -19.49
N GLU A 168 -3.32 27.80 -20.62
CA GLU A 168 -2.71 28.96 -21.28
C GLU A 168 -3.69 29.72 -22.19
N VAL A 169 -4.71 29.05 -22.75
CA VAL A 169 -5.73 29.68 -23.63
C VAL A 169 -7.14 29.77 -23.03
N SER A 170 -7.51 28.96 -22.03
CA SER A 170 -8.86 28.95 -21.46
C SER A 170 -8.93 29.56 -20.05
N PRO A 171 -9.73 30.63 -19.83
CA PRO A 171 -9.93 31.17 -18.48
C PRO A 171 -10.81 30.27 -17.58
N ARG A 172 -11.27 29.12 -18.12
CA ARG A 172 -12.09 28.08 -17.46
C ARG A 172 -11.26 26.91 -16.93
N VAL A 173 -9.93 26.98 -17.02
CA VAL A 173 -8.99 25.94 -16.56
C VAL A 173 -7.84 26.58 -15.78
N GLN A 174 -7.53 26.04 -14.61
CA GLN A 174 -6.30 26.36 -13.86
C GLN A 174 -5.48 25.08 -13.66
N LEU A 175 -4.21 25.09 -14.06
CA LEU A 175 -3.30 23.95 -13.90
C LEU A 175 -2.34 24.18 -12.73
N GLN A 176 -2.27 23.22 -11.80
CA GLN A 176 -1.36 23.23 -10.66
C GLN A 176 -0.38 22.05 -10.71
N ARG A 177 0.92 22.34 -10.53
CA ARG A 177 1.95 21.35 -10.18
C ARG A 177 1.88 21.07 -8.68
N LEU A 178 1.54 19.84 -8.30
CA LEU A 178 1.43 19.42 -6.90
C LEU A 178 2.78 18.94 -6.33
N GLY A 179 3.63 18.39 -7.18
CA GLY A 179 4.93 17.85 -6.79
C GLY A 179 5.60 17.11 -7.93
N ALA A 180 6.41 16.11 -7.59
CA ALA A 180 7.01 15.19 -8.54
C ALA A 180 6.72 13.73 -8.12
N THR A 181 6.63 12.85 -9.11
CA THR A 181 6.54 11.39 -8.92
C THR A 181 7.86 10.80 -8.44
N ARG A 182 7.84 9.49 -8.14
CA ARG A 182 9.06 8.71 -7.85
C ARG A 182 10.05 8.68 -9.02
N GLY A 183 9.59 8.72 -10.27
CA GLY A 183 10.42 8.87 -11.48
C GLY A 183 10.86 10.31 -11.77
N GLY A 184 10.33 11.30 -11.03
CA GLY A 184 10.69 12.71 -11.18
C GLY A 184 9.89 13.48 -12.23
N ARG A 185 8.85 12.88 -12.83
CA ARG A 185 7.88 13.61 -13.67
C ARG A 185 7.02 14.52 -12.81
N ASP A 186 6.58 15.63 -13.39
CA ASP A 186 5.67 16.57 -12.71
C ASP A 186 4.31 15.92 -12.45
N PHE A 187 3.83 15.99 -11.20
CA PHE A 187 2.48 15.55 -10.86
C PHE A 187 1.53 16.74 -10.91
N LEU A 188 0.50 16.65 -11.78
CA LEU A 188 -0.36 17.78 -12.15
C LEU A 188 -1.81 17.55 -11.73
N MET A 189 -2.53 18.64 -11.49
CA MET A 189 -3.98 18.68 -11.29
C MET A 189 -4.56 19.90 -12.00
N ALA A 190 -5.61 19.70 -12.79
CA ALA A 190 -6.38 20.76 -13.43
C ALA A 190 -7.68 21.00 -12.66
N THR A 191 -7.94 22.25 -12.30
CA THR A 191 -9.21 22.70 -11.74
C THR A 191 -10.03 23.38 -12.84
N LEU A 192 -11.20 22.82 -13.17
CA LEU A 192 -12.10 23.28 -14.21
C LEU A 192 -13.43 23.77 -13.61
N SER A 193 -13.88 24.96 -14.01
CA SER A 193 -15.18 25.53 -13.62
C SER A 193 -15.49 26.79 -14.47
N SER A 194 -16.56 27.51 -14.15
CA SER A 194 -16.81 28.85 -14.66
C SER A 194 -15.73 29.84 -14.19
N GLU A 195 -15.54 30.90 -14.98
CA GLU A 195 -14.56 31.97 -14.70
C GLU A 195 -14.85 32.67 -13.36
N GLU A 196 -16.12 32.82 -12.98
CA GLU A 196 -16.54 33.34 -11.68
C GLU A 196 -16.15 32.40 -10.52
N ASN A 197 -16.43 31.10 -10.66
CA ASN A 197 -16.07 30.11 -9.65
C ASN A 197 -14.53 30.03 -9.49
N LEU A 198 -13.79 30.10 -10.59
CA LEU A 198 -12.32 30.08 -10.59
C LEU A 198 -11.71 31.33 -9.94
N ALA A 199 -12.34 32.50 -10.08
CA ALA A 199 -11.98 33.71 -9.33
C ALA A 199 -12.29 33.59 -7.82
N ARG A 200 -13.26 32.75 -7.45
CA ARG A 200 -13.77 32.57 -6.06
C ARG A 200 -13.29 31.29 -5.36
N LEU A 201 -12.34 30.52 -5.91
CA LEU A 201 -11.85 29.28 -5.29
C LEU A 201 -11.41 29.35 -3.81
N PRO A 202 -10.83 30.45 -3.29
CA PRO A 202 -10.54 30.57 -1.85
C PRO A 202 -11.80 30.62 -0.97
N GLU A 203 -12.93 31.08 -1.51
CA GLU A 203 -14.23 31.17 -0.85
C GLU A 203 -14.96 29.81 -0.91
N ILE A 204 -15.03 29.21 -2.10
CA ILE A 204 -15.63 27.88 -2.32
C ILE A 204 -14.97 26.82 -1.42
N ARG A 205 -13.63 26.85 -1.28
CA ARG A 205 -12.92 25.95 -0.36
C ARG A 205 -13.26 26.19 1.12
N ARG A 206 -13.42 27.44 1.57
CA ARG A 206 -13.88 27.73 2.95
C ARG A 206 -15.28 27.19 3.19
N MET A 207 -16.19 27.32 2.21
CA MET A 207 -17.53 26.74 2.30
C MET A 207 -17.47 25.21 2.37
N GLY A 208 -16.68 24.54 1.51
CA GLY A 208 -16.47 23.09 1.58
C GLY A 208 -15.86 22.62 2.91
N HIS A 209 -14.96 23.40 3.50
CA HIS A 209 -14.38 23.12 4.83
C HIS A 209 -15.43 23.24 5.95
N ARG A 210 -16.31 24.25 5.91
CA ARG A 210 -17.46 24.37 6.84
C ARG A 210 -18.44 23.19 6.76
N LEU A 211 -18.74 22.71 5.55
CA LEU A 211 -19.64 21.57 5.35
C LEU A 211 -19.02 20.26 5.87
N SER A 212 -17.74 20.05 5.60
CA SER A 212 -17.01 18.84 6.03
C SER A 212 -16.58 18.86 7.50
N ASP A 213 -16.56 20.01 8.16
CA ASP A 213 -16.35 20.16 9.61
C ASP A 213 -17.18 21.32 10.18
N PRO A 214 -18.41 21.07 10.68
CA PRO A 214 -19.29 22.10 11.19
C PRO A 214 -18.93 22.60 12.61
N ARG A 215 -17.84 22.10 13.23
CA ARG A 215 -17.47 22.49 14.60
C ARG A 215 -17.04 23.96 14.64
N GLY A 216 -17.62 24.72 15.57
CA GLY A 216 -17.29 26.14 15.76
C GLY A 216 -17.94 27.12 14.79
N HIS A 217 -18.79 26.63 13.88
CA HIS A 217 -19.58 27.46 12.97
C HIS A 217 -21.03 27.63 13.45
N SER A 218 -21.64 28.74 13.06
CA SER A 218 -23.06 29.02 13.28
C SER A 218 -23.95 28.37 12.21
N GLU A 219 -25.20 28.08 12.54
CA GLU A 219 -26.17 27.53 11.57
C GLU A 219 -26.38 28.45 10.35
N GLU A 220 -26.26 29.77 10.52
CA GLU A 220 -26.31 30.75 9.41
C GLU A 220 -25.11 30.60 8.46
N GLU A 221 -23.89 30.42 8.96
CA GLU A 221 -22.70 30.17 8.14
C GLU A 221 -22.75 28.82 7.40
N LEU A 222 -23.41 27.82 8.00
CA LEU A 222 -23.58 26.48 7.44
C LEU A 222 -24.65 26.47 6.35
N GLU A 223 -25.82 27.08 6.60
CA GLU A 223 -26.87 27.29 5.59
C GLU A 223 -26.37 28.18 4.44
N GLN A 224 -25.55 29.20 4.72
CA GLN A 224 -24.84 29.96 3.67
C GLN A 224 -23.95 29.04 2.83
N ALA A 225 -23.12 28.20 3.45
CA ALA A 225 -22.23 27.28 2.72
C ALA A 225 -23.01 26.23 1.90
N VAL A 226 -24.18 25.79 2.38
CA VAL A 226 -25.10 24.90 1.65
C VAL A 226 -25.73 25.60 0.44
N ASN A 227 -26.08 26.88 0.54
CA ASN A 227 -26.73 27.62 -0.55
C ASN A 227 -25.75 28.18 -1.58
N GLU A 228 -24.62 28.74 -1.14
CA GLU A 228 -23.69 29.52 -1.97
C GLU A 228 -22.44 28.75 -2.42
N GLY A 229 -22.11 27.61 -1.78
CA GLY A 229 -20.96 26.78 -2.14
C GLY A 229 -21.09 26.13 -3.54
N LYS A 230 -20.12 25.33 -3.95
CA LYS A 230 -20.19 24.55 -5.20
C LYS A 230 -19.85 23.10 -4.92
N VAL A 231 -20.40 22.17 -5.71
CA VAL A 231 -20.07 20.74 -5.58
C VAL A 231 -18.65 20.53 -6.08
N VAL A 232 -17.76 20.08 -5.22
CA VAL A 232 -16.39 19.75 -5.61
C VAL A 232 -16.33 18.26 -5.99
N LEU A 233 -15.96 18.00 -7.24
CA LEU A 233 -15.72 16.67 -7.80
C LEU A 233 -14.22 16.46 -7.98
N PHE A 234 -13.72 15.27 -7.65
CA PHE A 234 -12.40 14.80 -8.04
C PHE A 234 -12.49 13.64 -9.04
N ILE A 235 -11.59 13.60 -10.01
CA ILE A 235 -11.50 12.54 -11.03
C ILE A 235 -10.04 12.07 -11.15
N SER A 236 -9.81 10.76 -11.03
CA SER A 236 -8.47 10.14 -11.02
C SER A 236 -8.29 9.06 -12.10
N PRO A 237 -7.93 9.46 -13.33
CA PRO A 237 -7.55 8.52 -14.39
C PRO A 237 -6.11 8.02 -14.27
N GLY A 238 -5.85 6.88 -14.93
CA GLY A 238 -4.51 6.47 -15.36
C GLY A 238 -3.60 5.94 -14.24
N MET A 239 -4.16 5.48 -13.13
CA MET A 239 -3.38 4.98 -11.99
C MET A 239 -2.67 3.67 -12.35
N HIS A 240 -3.41 2.74 -12.96
CA HIS A 240 -2.87 1.52 -13.51
C HIS A 240 -2.47 1.76 -14.97
N SER A 241 -1.23 2.14 -15.25
CA SER A 241 -0.87 2.66 -16.58
C SER A 241 -0.96 1.68 -17.77
N THR A 242 -1.24 0.40 -17.51
CA THR A 242 -1.65 -0.60 -18.53
C THR A 242 -3.08 -0.44 -19.00
N GLU A 243 -3.87 0.35 -18.28
CA GLU A 243 -5.21 0.82 -18.59
C GLU A 243 -5.00 2.21 -19.20
N THR A 244 -5.23 2.31 -20.50
CA THR A 244 -4.65 3.34 -21.38
C THR A 244 -5.66 4.37 -21.88
N SER A 245 -6.96 4.05 -21.88
CA SER A 245 -8.01 5.03 -22.16
C SER A 245 -8.08 6.17 -21.15
N PRO A 246 -7.94 5.99 -19.81
CA PRO A 246 -8.39 7.02 -18.86
C PRO A 246 -7.62 8.36 -18.97
N ALA A 247 -6.31 8.32 -19.25
CA ALA A 247 -5.51 9.53 -19.42
C ALA A 247 -5.86 10.30 -20.72
N GLN A 248 -6.29 9.56 -21.75
CA GLN A 248 -6.74 10.12 -23.03
C GLN A 248 -8.18 10.64 -22.94
N PHE A 249 -9.08 9.89 -22.29
CA PHE A 249 -10.40 10.36 -21.85
C PHE A 249 -10.29 11.70 -21.08
N GLY A 250 -9.32 11.83 -20.19
CA GLY A 250 -9.06 13.07 -19.46
C GLY A 250 -8.85 14.30 -20.36
N MET A 251 -8.24 14.14 -21.54
CA MET A 251 -8.06 15.22 -22.52
C MET A 251 -9.41 15.66 -23.11
N GLN A 252 -10.23 14.72 -23.61
CA GLN A 252 -11.55 15.06 -24.18
C GLN A 252 -12.49 15.64 -23.10
N PHE A 253 -12.51 15.05 -21.91
CA PHE A 253 -13.35 15.53 -20.81
C PHE A 253 -12.98 16.95 -20.39
N ALA A 254 -11.67 17.27 -20.32
CA ALA A 254 -11.21 18.62 -20.02
C ALA A 254 -11.58 19.63 -21.13
N TYR A 255 -11.50 19.21 -22.40
CA TYR A 255 -11.93 20.01 -23.54
C TYR A 255 -13.42 20.32 -23.49
N GLU A 256 -14.30 19.30 -23.47
CA GLU A 256 -15.75 19.48 -23.44
C GLU A 256 -16.21 20.34 -22.24
N LEU A 257 -15.67 20.07 -21.04
CA LEU A 257 -15.99 20.84 -19.85
C LEU A 257 -15.53 22.30 -19.96
N ALA A 258 -14.44 22.60 -20.67
CA ALA A 258 -13.99 23.97 -20.91
C ALA A 258 -14.80 24.69 -22.01
N THR A 259 -15.07 24.03 -23.14
CA THR A 259 -15.55 24.67 -24.39
C THR A 259 -17.04 24.49 -24.66
N SER A 260 -17.59 23.30 -24.42
CA SER A 260 -18.91 22.90 -24.92
C SER A 260 -20.04 23.60 -24.16
N ASP A 261 -20.83 24.45 -24.84
CA ASP A 261 -22.01 25.11 -24.27
C ASP A 261 -23.30 24.24 -24.34
N GLU A 262 -23.18 22.96 -24.71
CA GLU A 262 -24.25 21.98 -24.49
C GLU A 262 -24.52 21.73 -23.00
N GLU A 263 -25.75 21.35 -22.65
CA GLU A 263 -26.03 20.76 -21.34
C GLU A 263 -25.73 19.25 -21.37
N PRO A 264 -25.07 18.69 -20.33
CA PRO A 264 -24.85 19.27 -19.01
C PRO A 264 -23.56 20.07 -18.82
N TRP A 265 -22.65 20.16 -19.81
CA TRP A 265 -21.35 20.82 -19.64
C TRP A 265 -21.48 22.29 -19.21
N ALA A 266 -22.45 23.01 -19.79
CA ALA A 266 -22.72 24.40 -19.45
C ALA A 266 -23.20 24.59 -18.00
N SER A 267 -24.13 23.79 -17.48
CA SER A 267 -24.53 23.84 -16.07
C SER A 267 -23.45 23.30 -15.13
N ALA A 268 -22.69 22.28 -15.55
CA ALA A 268 -21.59 21.73 -14.78
C ALA A 268 -20.50 22.77 -14.51
N ARG A 269 -20.10 23.57 -15.51
CA ARG A 269 -19.21 24.73 -15.30
C ARG A 269 -19.73 25.69 -14.23
N ARG A 270 -21.05 25.96 -14.23
CA ARG A 270 -21.66 26.93 -13.31
C ARG A 270 -21.79 26.40 -11.88
N GLU A 271 -22.14 25.13 -11.70
CA GLU A 271 -22.51 24.56 -10.38
C GLU A 271 -21.47 23.65 -9.72
N THR A 272 -20.43 23.24 -10.46
CA THR A 272 -19.37 22.34 -9.94
C THR A 272 -17.98 22.95 -10.08
N VAL A 273 -17.07 22.51 -9.21
CA VAL A 273 -15.62 22.70 -9.39
C VAL A 273 -14.99 21.32 -9.54
N VAL A 274 -14.46 21.02 -10.72
CA VAL A 274 -13.92 19.70 -11.04
C VAL A 274 -12.39 19.73 -10.94
N ASN A 275 -11.82 18.90 -10.09
CA ASN A 275 -10.38 18.68 -9.98
C ASN A 275 -10.02 17.36 -10.67
N LEU A 276 -9.44 17.46 -11.87
CA LEU A 276 -9.03 16.34 -12.71
C LEU A 276 -7.51 16.20 -12.65
N PHE A 277 -7.01 15.03 -12.26
CA PHE A 277 -5.61 14.68 -12.47
C PHE A 277 -5.44 14.24 -13.94
N PRO A 278 -4.53 14.81 -14.75
CA PRO A 278 -4.34 14.36 -16.14
C PRO A 278 -3.87 12.90 -16.24
N CYS A 279 -3.05 12.46 -15.28
CA CYS A 279 -2.71 11.06 -15.05
C CYS A 279 -2.23 10.91 -13.60
N THR A 280 -2.65 9.84 -12.91
CA THR A 280 -2.22 9.56 -11.52
C THR A 280 -1.00 8.64 -11.42
N ASN A 281 -0.45 8.14 -12.55
CA ASN A 281 0.85 7.47 -12.60
C ASN A 281 1.60 7.78 -13.92
N PRO A 282 2.07 9.03 -14.14
CA PRO A 282 2.66 9.43 -15.43
C PRO A 282 3.98 8.71 -15.76
N ASP A 283 4.79 8.34 -14.75
CA ASP A 283 5.99 7.51 -14.94
C ASP A 283 5.65 6.19 -15.66
N GLY A 284 4.52 5.59 -15.29
CA GLY A 284 4.05 4.34 -15.88
C GLY A 284 3.36 4.51 -17.21
N LEU A 285 2.74 5.68 -17.46
CA LEU A 285 2.18 6.02 -18.77
C LEU A 285 3.30 6.01 -19.81
N ASP A 286 4.39 6.74 -19.56
CA ASP A 286 5.56 6.75 -20.44
C ASP A 286 6.18 5.36 -20.60
N GLY A 287 6.30 4.61 -19.49
CA GLY A 287 6.81 3.24 -19.52
C GLY A 287 5.99 2.29 -20.39
N VAL A 288 4.65 2.38 -20.33
CA VAL A 288 3.74 1.55 -21.12
C VAL A 288 3.65 2.02 -22.57
N VAL A 289 3.59 3.33 -22.83
CA VAL A 289 3.51 3.89 -24.18
C VAL A 289 4.81 3.67 -24.95
N SER A 290 5.98 3.84 -24.31
CA SER A 290 7.29 3.50 -24.88
C SER A 290 7.42 2.00 -25.19
N TRP A 291 6.95 1.14 -24.28
CA TRP A 291 6.90 -0.31 -24.51
C TRP A 291 5.98 -0.70 -25.68
N TYR A 292 4.79 -0.11 -25.77
CA TYR A 292 3.85 -0.37 -26.85
C TYR A 292 4.38 0.13 -28.21
N ARG A 293 4.87 1.38 -28.28
CA ARG A 293 5.50 1.96 -29.49
C ARG A 293 6.71 1.16 -30.00
N LYS A 294 7.38 0.40 -29.12
CA LYS A 294 8.49 -0.50 -29.47
C LYS A 294 8.06 -1.84 -30.10
N PHE A 295 6.84 -2.31 -29.81
CA PHE A 295 6.39 -3.65 -30.21
C PHE A 295 5.13 -3.68 -31.09
N VAL A 296 4.46 -2.54 -31.31
CA VAL A 296 3.39 -2.41 -32.31
C VAL A 296 3.86 -2.82 -33.71
N GLY A 297 3.01 -3.55 -34.43
CA GLY A 297 3.36 -4.21 -35.69
C GLY A 297 4.23 -5.48 -35.56
N THR A 298 4.50 -5.97 -34.34
CA THR A 298 5.30 -7.18 -34.09
C THR A 298 4.50 -8.27 -33.35
N PRO A 299 4.96 -9.54 -33.34
CA PRO A 299 4.32 -10.61 -32.55
C PRO A 299 4.25 -10.34 -31.03
N TYR A 300 4.92 -9.32 -30.52
CA TYR A 300 4.95 -8.94 -29.11
C TYR A 300 4.04 -7.74 -28.77
N GLU A 301 3.31 -7.18 -29.74
CA GLU A 301 2.52 -5.94 -29.63
C GLU A 301 1.66 -5.84 -28.35
N SER A 302 0.90 -6.89 -28.02
CA SER A 302 0.02 -6.94 -26.84
C SER A 302 0.66 -7.64 -25.63
N THR A 303 1.99 -7.78 -25.59
CA THR A 303 2.69 -8.37 -24.44
C THR A 303 2.83 -7.35 -23.32
N GLY A 304 2.45 -7.73 -22.09
CA GLY A 304 2.55 -6.85 -20.92
C GLY A 304 4.00 -6.45 -20.62
N LEU A 305 4.17 -5.25 -20.07
CA LEU A 305 5.45 -4.65 -19.68
C LEU A 305 6.37 -5.64 -18.95
N SER A 306 7.68 -5.55 -19.17
CA SER A 306 8.67 -6.41 -18.50
C SER A 306 8.86 -6.09 -17.02
N ASP A 307 8.57 -4.85 -16.63
CA ASP A 307 8.84 -4.26 -15.32
C ASP A 307 7.57 -3.66 -14.72
N LEU A 308 7.65 -3.13 -13.49
CA LEU A 308 6.50 -2.54 -12.80
C LEU A 308 6.26 -1.10 -13.27
N TYR A 309 5.06 -0.80 -13.79
CA TYR A 309 4.70 0.54 -14.27
C TYR A 309 4.56 1.60 -13.17
N GLN A 310 4.32 1.21 -11.92
CA GLN A 310 4.56 2.06 -10.77
C GLN A 310 5.79 1.48 -10.07
N HIS A 311 6.80 2.31 -9.85
CA HIS A 311 8.18 1.93 -9.51
C HIS A 311 8.33 0.81 -8.44
N TYR A 312 7.41 0.73 -7.48
CA TYR A 312 7.39 -0.33 -6.46
C TYR A 312 6.13 -1.20 -6.50
N ALA A 313 4.98 -0.60 -6.78
CA ALA A 313 3.70 -1.27 -6.55
C ALA A 313 3.13 -1.95 -7.80
N GLY A 314 3.41 -1.43 -9.01
CA GLY A 314 2.57 -1.70 -10.19
C GLY A 314 1.08 -1.52 -9.82
N HIS A 315 0.26 -2.52 -10.15
CA HIS A 315 -1.19 -2.58 -9.84
C HIS A 315 -1.56 -2.64 -8.34
N ASP A 316 -0.59 -2.66 -7.41
CA ASP A 316 -0.90 -2.44 -5.97
C ASP A 316 -0.88 -0.94 -5.61
N ASN A 317 -0.72 -0.01 -6.56
CA ASN A 317 -0.84 1.43 -6.26
C ASN A 317 -2.28 1.84 -5.93
N ASN A 318 -3.31 1.20 -6.51
CA ASN A 318 -4.69 1.27 -5.99
C ASN A 318 -4.89 0.43 -4.70
N ARG A 319 -3.87 0.34 -3.83
CA ARG A 319 -3.88 -0.34 -2.51
C ARG A 319 -3.05 0.37 -1.42
N ASP A 320 -2.48 1.55 -1.69
CA ASP A 320 -1.63 2.30 -0.75
C ASP A 320 -2.40 3.32 0.12
N TRP A 321 -3.68 3.57 -0.16
CA TRP A 321 -4.41 4.80 0.18
C TRP A 321 -4.65 5.09 1.67
N PHE A 322 -4.24 4.18 2.57
CA PHE A 322 -4.23 4.38 4.02
C PHE A 322 -2.84 4.27 4.67
N MET A 323 -1.85 3.71 3.96
CA MET A 323 -0.45 3.62 4.41
C MET A 323 0.38 4.80 3.91
N LEU A 324 0.05 5.30 2.71
CA LEU A 324 0.70 6.44 2.07
C LEU A 324 2.21 6.23 1.94
N SER A 325 2.62 5.06 1.46
CA SER A 325 4.01 4.67 1.22
C SER A 325 4.57 5.17 -0.11
N LEU A 326 3.72 5.43 -1.10
CA LEU A 326 4.07 5.96 -2.42
C LEU A 326 4.08 7.50 -2.43
N ALA A 327 4.68 8.11 -3.47
CA ALA A 327 4.74 9.56 -3.58
C ALA A 327 3.45 10.15 -4.16
N GLU A 328 2.95 9.51 -5.21
CA GLU A 328 1.78 9.90 -6.00
C GLU A 328 0.52 9.91 -5.11
N THR A 329 0.33 8.83 -4.34
CA THR A 329 -0.74 8.67 -3.37
C THR A 329 -0.78 9.80 -2.34
N ARG A 330 0.38 10.22 -1.80
CA ARG A 330 0.45 11.34 -0.83
C ARG A 330 -0.03 12.66 -1.43
N LEU A 331 0.37 12.96 -2.68
CA LEU A 331 0.01 14.21 -3.35
C LEU A 331 -1.51 14.31 -3.56
N VAL A 332 -2.17 13.21 -3.95
CA VAL A 332 -3.63 13.14 -4.08
C VAL A 332 -4.32 13.22 -2.71
N THR A 333 -3.84 12.46 -1.71
CA THR A 333 -4.37 12.47 -0.33
C THR A 333 -4.38 13.87 0.28
N GLU A 334 -3.33 14.67 0.07
CA GLU A 334 -3.27 16.06 0.54
C GLU A 334 -4.36 16.95 -0.09
N GLN A 335 -4.61 16.80 -1.40
CA GLN A 335 -5.68 17.55 -2.05
C GLN A 335 -7.05 17.19 -1.49
N LEU A 336 -7.31 15.90 -1.28
CA LEU A 336 -8.59 15.41 -0.78
C LEU A 336 -8.90 15.89 0.64
N TYR A 337 -8.04 15.60 1.61
CA TYR A 337 -8.43 15.74 3.03
C TYR A 337 -7.98 17.06 3.68
N LYS A 338 -7.07 17.80 3.04
CA LYS A 338 -6.54 19.08 3.55
C LYS A 338 -6.92 20.28 2.70
N VAL A 339 -6.81 20.19 1.38
CA VAL A 339 -7.02 21.36 0.51
C VAL A 339 -8.50 21.56 0.15
N TRP A 340 -9.19 20.49 -0.28
CA TRP A 340 -10.51 20.62 -0.92
C TRP A 340 -11.69 20.04 -0.13
N ARG A 341 -11.52 18.88 0.52
CA ARG A 341 -12.59 18.13 1.20
C ARG A 341 -13.85 17.96 0.33
N PRO A 342 -13.74 17.27 -0.82
CA PRO A 342 -14.78 17.24 -1.85
C PRO A 342 -16.00 16.41 -1.46
N GLN A 343 -17.11 16.60 -2.18
CA GLN A 343 -18.34 15.82 -1.99
C GLN A 343 -18.29 14.49 -2.75
N VAL A 344 -17.62 14.46 -3.91
CA VAL A 344 -17.61 13.31 -4.83
C VAL A 344 -16.19 13.03 -5.35
N TYR A 345 -15.87 11.75 -5.50
CA TYR A 345 -14.63 11.24 -6.06
C TYR A 345 -14.94 10.15 -7.10
N TRP A 346 -14.25 10.17 -8.24
CA TRP A 346 -14.40 9.19 -9.31
C TRP A 346 -13.06 8.57 -9.71
N ASP A 347 -12.92 7.27 -9.41
CA ASP A 347 -11.80 6.40 -9.76
C ASP A 347 -12.05 5.77 -11.15
N VAL A 348 -11.17 6.03 -12.12
CA VAL A 348 -11.39 5.69 -13.54
C VAL A 348 -10.41 4.61 -14.01
N HIS A 349 -10.95 3.44 -14.41
CA HIS A 349 -10.19 2.20 -14.60
C HIS A 349 -10.64 1.35 -15.81
N GLU A 350 -9.75 0.46 -16.27
CA GLU A 350 -10.08 -0.62 -17.20
C GLU A 350 -9.93 -2.02 -16.55
N GLN A 351 -10.86 -2.93 -16.86
CA GLN A 351 -10.88 -4.33 -16.43
C GLN A 351 -10.68 -5.32 -17.59
N GLY A 352 -10.81 -6.63 -17.31
CA GLY A 352 -10.60 -7.72 -18.27
C GLY A 352 -11.53 -7.67 -19.50
N SER A 353 -10.94 -7.90 -20.68
CA SER A 353 -11.56 -7.61 -21.99
C SER A 353 -12.76 -8.47 -22.41
N SER A 354 -13.05 -9.59 -21.73
CA SER A 354 -13.95 -10.67 -22.22
C SER A 354 -15.30 -10.80 -21.51
N ARG A 355 -15.76 -9.78 -20.75
CA ARG A 355 -17.07 -9.81 -20.06
C ARG A 355 -17.96 -8.62 -20.45
N GLU A 356 -18.49 -7.88 -19.47
CA GLU A 356 -19.07 -6.55 -19.68
C GLU A 356 -18.15 -5.62 -20.51
N ARG A 357 -18.73 -4.58 -21.12
CA ARG A 357 -17.99 -3.45 -21.72
C ARG A 357 -17.69 -2.35 -20.69
N PHE A 358 -18.52 -2.24 -19.65
CA PHE A 358 -18.40 -1.20 -18.64
C PHE A 358 -19.10 -1.64 -17.35
N PHE A 359 -18.58 -1.25 -16.19
CA PHE A 359 -19.24 -1.40 -14.90
C PHE A 359 -19.56 -0.03 -14.29
N VAL A 360 -20.76 0.09 -13.71
CA VAL A 360 -21.16 1.22 -12.86
C VAL A 360 -21.73 0.70 -11.53
N PRO A 361 -21.57 1.44 -10.40
CA PRO A 361 -22.24 1.10 -9.16
C PRO A 361 -23.79 1.08 -9.32
N PRO A 362 -24.58 0.49 -8.40
CA PRO A 362 -24.24 -0.09 -7.10
C PRO A 362 -23.12 -1.14 -7.03
N PHE A 363 -22.48 -1.19 -5.86
CA PHE A 363 -21.53 -2.26 -5.50
C PHE A 363 -22.28 -3.50 -4.97
N ARG A 364 -21.58 -4.63 -4.82
CA ARG A 364 -22.16 -5.85 -4.21
C ARG A 364 -21.91 -5.90 -2.69
N ASP A 365 -22.71 -6.72 -2.01
CA ASP A 365 -22.44 -7.13 -0.63
C ASP A 365 -21.12 -7.91 -0.49
N PRO A 366 -20.47 -7.88 0.69
CA PRO A 366 -20.93 -7.21 1.92
C PRO A 366 -20.51 -5.73 2.02
N LEU A 367 -21.35 -4.92 2.65
CA LEU A 367 -21.05 -3.54 3.05
C LEU A 367 -20.36 -3.47 4.42
N ASN A 368 -19.41 -2.54 4.59
CA ASN A 368 -18.76 -2.28 5.88
C ASN A 368 -19.65 -1.39 6.78
N PRO A 369 -20.01 -1.81 8.01
CA PRO A 369 -20.93 -1.07 8.89
C PRO A 369 -20.34 0.23 9.50
N ASN A 370 -19.06 0.53 9.25
CA ASN A 370 -18.45 1.81 9.64
C ASN A 370 -18.68 2.92 8.59
N ILE A 371 -19.14 2.59 7.39
CA ILE A 371 -19.51 3.56 6.34
C ILE A 371 -20.95 4.04 6.57
N ASP A 372 -21.21 5.32 6.35
CA ASP A 372 -22.56 5.87 6.50
C ASP A 372 -23.50 5.46 5.35
N PRO A 373 -24.76 5.05 5.63
CA PRO A 373 -25.72 4.67 4.59
C PRO A 373 -25.93 5.72 3.49
N ALA A 374 -25.84 7.02 3.78
CA ALA A 374 -26.06 8.07 2.79
C ALA A 374 -24.87 8.25 1.82
N VAL A 375 -23.69 7.73 2.15
CA VAL A 375 -22.59 7.59 1.19
C VAL A 375 -22.90 6.45 0.21
N ILE A 376 -23.40 5.32 0.71
CA ILE A 376 -23.78 4.16 -0.12
C ILE A 376 -24.93 4.51 -1.06
N THR A 377 -26.02 5.08 -0.55
CA THR A 377 -27.17 5.43 -1.41
C THR A 377 -26.87 6.58 -2.37
N GLY A 378 -25.93 7.47 -2.05
CA GLY A 378 -25.40 8.49 -2.97
C GLY A 378 -24.60 7.88 -4.13
N ILE A 379 -23.77 6.87 -3.86
CA ILE A 379 -23.07 6.06 -4.87
C ILE A 379 -24.08 5.35 -5.77
N ASP A 380 -25.08 4.69 -5.17
CA ASP A 380 -26.10 3.91 -5.87
C ASP A 380 -26.98 4.78 -6.77
N LEU A 381 -27.33 5.99 -6.30
CA LEU A 381 -28.11 6.98 -7.06
C LEU A 381 -27.36 7.43 -8.32
N LEU A 382 -26.08 7.81 -8.20
CA LEU A 382 -25.27 8.25 -9.33
C LEU A 382 -25.00 7.11 -10.34
N GLY A 383 -24.67 5.92 -9.84
CA GLY A 383 -24.42 4.74 -10.69
C GLY A 383 -25.68 4.25 -11.43
N THR A 384 -26.81 4.16 -10.74
CA THR A 384 -28.11 3.81 -11.36
C THR A 384 -28.54 4.86 -12.37
N ARG A 385 -28.25 6.15 -12.11
CA ARG A 385 -28.54 7.23 -13.05
C ARG A 385 -27.68 7.15 -14.32
N ALA A 386 -26.39 6.86 -14.18
CA ALA A 386 -25.50 6.62 -15.31
C ALA A 386 -25.95 5.41 -16.14
N LEU A 387 -26.34 4.30 -15.50
CA LEU A 387 -26.89 3.13 -16.20
C LEU A 387 -28.11 3.48 -17.07
N LEU A 388 -29.02 4.33 -16.56
CA LEU A 388 -30.18 4.82 -17.31
C LEU A 388 -29.78 5.69 -18.51
N ASP A 389 -28.93 6.71 -18.29
CA ASP A 389 -28.54 7.65 -19.37
C ASP A 389 -27.76 6.92 -20.46
N MET A 390 -26.75 6.11 -20.11
CA MET A 390 -25.94 5.36 -21.07
C MET A 390 -26.75 4.36 -21.91
N ASN A 391 -27.75 3.67 -21.33
CA ASN A 391 -28.64 2.80 -22.10
C ASN A 391 -29.58 3.59 -23.04
N ARG A 392 -29.94 4.84 -22.68
CA ARG A 392 -30.71 5.73 -23.58
C ARG A 392 -29.87 6.29 -24.73
N GLU A 393 -28.57 6.42 -24.53
CA GLU A 393 -27.57 6.74 -25.57
C GLU A 393 -27.24 5.52 -26.46
N GLY A 394 -27.82 4.35 -26.18
CA GLY A 394 -27.67 3.13 -26.98
C GLY A 394 -26.47 2.25 -26.61
N LEU A 395 -25.74 2.60 -25.56
CA LEU A 395 -24.60 1.82 -25.06
C LEU A 395 -25.06 0.48 -24.47
N SER A 396 -24.19 -0.53 -24.54
CA SER A 396 -24.51 -1.92 -24.22
C SER A 396 -23.34 -2.64 -23.54
N GLY A 397 -23.62 -3.80 -22.95
CA GLY A 397 -22.67 -4.53 -22.13
C GLY A 397 -22.37 -3.86 -20.79
N ILE A 398 -23.28 -3.03 -20.26
CA ILE A 398 -23.07 -2.34 -18.98
C ILE A 398 -23.57 -3.21 -17.82
N SER A 399 -22.70 -3.48 -16.83
CA SER A 399 -23.00 -4.26 -15.63
C SER A 399 -23.08 -3.39 -14.37
N THR A 400 -23.78 -3.90 -13.34
CA THR A 400 -23.92 -3.24 -12.04
C THR A 400 -24.24 -4.25 -10.92
N GLY A 401 -23.96 -3.93 -9.66
CA GLY A 401 -24.20 -4.83 -8.51
C GLY A 401 -23.41 -6.14 -8.57
N VAL A 402 -22.25 -6.12 -9.23
CA VAL A 402 -21.37 -7.27 -9.52
C VAL A 402 -19.93 -6.95 -9.16
N SER A 403 -19.06 -7.97 -9.17
CA SER A 403 -17.61 -7.87 -8.94
C SER A 403 -17.17 -7.31 -7.57
N TYR A 404 -17.35 -6.01 -7.33
CA TYR A 404 -16.67 -5.22 -6.31
C TYR A 404 -17.55 -4.96 -5.08
N ASP A 405 -16.99 -5.15 -3.88
CA ASP A 405 -17.66 -4.81 -2.62
C ASP A 405 -17.21 -3.45 -2.05
N MET A 406 -17.74 -3.13 -0.85
CA MET A 406 -17.41 -1.95 -0.03
C MET A 406 -16.74 -2.31 1.30
N TRP A 407 -16.39 -3.60 1.51
CA TRP A 407 -15.87 -4.06 2.80
C TRP A 407 -14.48 -3.47 3.08
N TRP A 408 -13.58 -3.63 2.12
CA TRP A 408 -12.15 -3.27 2.17
C TRP A 408 -11.88 -1.75 2.22
N THR A 409 -10.85 -1.31 2.97
CA THR A 409 -10.54 0.12 3.18
C THR A 409 -9.63 0.76 2.13
N GLY A 410 -8.52 0.13 1.78
CA GLY A 410 -7.33 0.81 1.19
C GLY A 410 -7.32 1.01 -0.32
N GLY A 411 -8.48 0.90 -0.98
CA GLY A 411 -8.62 1.32 -2.38
C GLY A 411 -8.85 2.84 -2.48
N ASN A 412 -8.51 3.43 -3.62
CA ASN A 412 -8.57 4.86 -3.87
C ASN A 412 -9.98 5.43 -3.70
N ARG A 413 -11.00 4.82 -4.30
CA ARG A 413 -12.41 5.16 -4.00
C ARG A 413 -12.90 4.76 -2.60
N ASN A 414 -12.21 3.86 -1.90
CA ASN A 414 -12.69 3.27 -0.63
C ASN A 414 -12.29 4.10 0.60
N VAL A 415 -11.16 4.80 0.57
CA VAL A 415 -10.76 5.70 1.67
C VAL A 415 -11.64 6.97 1.74
N PRO A 416 -11.98 7.64 0.62
CA PRO A 416 -12.95 8.76 0.59
C PRO A 416 -14.30 8.44 1.24
N THR A 417 -14.85 7.22 1.06
CA THR A 417 -16.14 6.85 1.68
C THR A 417 -16.12 6.76 3.20
N ARG A 418 -14.92 6.71 3.80
CA ARG A 418 -14.71 6.78 5.26
C ARG A 418 -14.42 8.19 5.76
N HIS A 419 -14.30 9.15 4.83
CA HIS A 419 -14.15 10.60 5.06
C HIS A 419 -15.41 11.38 4.65
N ASN A 420 -16.56 10.72 4.56
CA ASN A 420 -17.86 11.30 4.17
C ASN A 420 -17.94 11.77 2.69
N ILE A 421 -17.14 11.17 1.80
CA ILE A 421 -17.08 11.51 0.37
C ILE A 421 -17.71 10.37 -0.45
N ILE A 422 -18.51 10.69 -1.47
CA ILE A 422 -19.09 9.71 -2.40
C ILE A 422 -17.99 9.17 -3.32
N GLY A 423 -17.56 7.93 -3.10
CA GLY A 423 -16.45 7.28 -3.82
C GLY A 423 -16.93 6.32 -4.92
N LEU A 424 -16.88 6.78 -6.17
CA LEU A 424 -17.27 6.04 -7.37
C LEU A 424 -16.08 5.29 -7.98
N LEU A 425 -16.37 4.17 -8.63
CA LEU A 425 -15.44 3.41 -9.48
C LEU A 425 -16.18 3.02 -10.76
N THR A 426 -15.55 3.26 -11.91
CA THR A 426 -16.00 2.72 -13.20
C THR A 426 -14.90 1.88 -13.83
N GLU A 427 -15.27 0.73 -14.38
CA GLU A 427 -14.32 -0.25 -14.92
C GLU A 427 -14.73 -0.62 -16.34
N ALA A 428 -14.05 -0.03 -17.33
CA ALA A 428 -14.29 -0.25 -18.76
C ALA A 428 -13.56 -1.50 -19.28
N ALA A 429 -14.03 -2.16 -20.34
CA ALA A 429 -13.32 -3.31 -20.87
C ALA A 429 -12.01 -2.89 -21.56
N SER A 430 -10.88 -3.44 -21.13
CA SER A 430 -9.59 -3.13 -21.75
C SER A 430 -9.47 -3.65 -23.18
N ILE A 431 -8.81 -2.88 -24.04
CA ILE A 431 -8.35 -3.33 -25.36
C ILE A 431 -6.95 -3.98 -25.35
N ARG A 432 -6.28 -4.03 -24.20
CA ARG A 432 -4.91 -4.56 -24.01
C ARG A 432 -3.84 -3.67 -24.66
N LEU A 433 -3.60 -2.50 -24.07
CA LEU A 433 -2.75 -1.42 -24.59
C LEU A 433 -3.41 -0.69 -25.77
N GLY A 434 -2.74 -0.43 -26.90
CA GLY A 434 -3.30 0.35 -28.02
C GLY A 434 -3.95 -0.46 -29.16
N THR A 435 -3.99 -1.79 -29.07
CA THR A 435 -4.46 -2.67 -30.16
C THR A 435 -5.99 -2.83 -30.16
N PRO A 436 -6.71 -2.56 -31.27
CA PRO A 436 -8.14 -2.89 -31.37
C PRO A 436 -8.34 -4.41 -31.34
N ILE A 437 -9.33 -4.88 -30.57
CA ILE A 437 -9.64 -6.32 -30.45
C ILE A 437 -10.98 -6.66 -31.09
N PHE A 438 -11.09 -7.87 -31.63
CA PHE A 438 -12.36 -8.44 -32.11
C PHE A 438 -12.78 -9.60 -31.21
N LEU A 439 -14.03 -9.58 -30.74
CA LEU A 439 -14.60 -10.59 -29.84
C LEU A 439 -15.91 -11.10 -30.43
N ARG A 440 -16.00 -12.41 -30.66
CA ARG A 440 -17.25 -13.06 -31.09
C ARG A 440 -18.19 -13.24 -29.88
N PRO A 441 -19.49 -13.52 -30.10
CA PRO A 441 -20.40 -13.91 -29.01
C PRO A 441 -19.84 -15.05 -28.13
N ASP A 442 -19.17 -16.04 -28.74
CA ASP A 442 -18.58 -17.19 -28.04
C ASP A 442 -17.30 -16.86 -27.26
N ASP A 443 -16.68 -15.70 -27.49
CA ASP A 443 -15.50 -15.23 -26.75
C ASP A 443 -15.89 -14.48 -25.46
N LEU A 444 -17.18 -14.23 -25.24
CA LEU A 444 -17.73 -13.46 -24.12
C LEU A 444 -18.19 -14.35 -22.96
N SER A 445 -17.87 -13.93 -21.75
CA SER A 445 -18.23 -14.60 -20.49
C SER A 445 -19.12 -13.70 -19.62
N PRO A 446 -20.05 -14.26 -18.82
CA PRO A 446 -20.91 -13.47 -17.92
C PRO A 446 -20.11 -12.53 -16.98
N PRO A 447 -20.66 -11.37 -16.62
CA PRO A 447 -20.17 -10.58 -15.48
C PRO A 447 -20.00 -11.40 -14.20
N ARG A 448 -19.03 -11.04 -13.34
CA ARG A 448 -18.68 -11.85 -12.16
C ARG A 448 -19.86 -11.89 -11.17
N GLY A 449 -20.38 -13.09 -10.92
CA GLY A 449 -21.57 -13.31 -10.09
C GLY A 449 -22.89 -13.42 -10.88
N LEU A 450 -22.83 -13.48 -12.21
CA LEU A 450 -23.92 -13.91 -13.08
C LEU A 450 -23.62 -15.29 -13.69
N GLY A 451 -24.65 -16.11 -13.88
CA GLY A 451 -24.52 -17.50 -14.35
C GLY A 451 -24.53 -17.68 -15.88
N GLN A 452 -24.93 -16.67 -16.64
CA GLN A 452 -25.07 -16.72 -18.10
C GLN A 452 -24.83 -15.33 -18.72
N TYR A 453 -24.26 -15.28 -19.93
CA TYR A 453 -24.14 -14.02 -20.67
C TYR A 453 -25.47 -13.70 -21.37
N GLY A 454 -26.30 -12.87 -20.73
CA GLY A 454 -27.64 -12.53 -21.22
C GLY A 454 -28.35 -11.51 -20.33
N PRO A 455 -29.51 -10.98 -20.76
CA PRO A 455 -30.20 -9.90 -20.06
C PRO A 455 -30.57 -10.25 -18.62
N SER A 456 -30.32 -9.33 -17.69
CA SER A 456 -30.74 -9.43 -16.28
C SER A 456 -30.82 -8.04 -15.63
N ASN A 457 -31.43 -7.92 -14.45
CA ASN A 457 -31.50 -6.65 -13.70
C ASN A 457 -30.11 -6.04 -13.39
N ARG A 458 -29.04 -6.85 -13.41
CA ARG A 458 -27.64 -6.43 -13.18
C ARG A 458 -26.80 -6.30 -14.46
N PHE A 459 -27.41 -6.61 -15.62
CA PHE A 459 -26.78 -6.57 -16.94
C PHE A 459 -27.90 -6.45 -18.01
N PRO A 460 -28.57 -5.28 -18.12
CA PRO A 460 -29.88 -5.21 -18.79
C PRO A 460 -29.81 -5.40 -20.30
N ASN A 461 -28.76 -4.87 -20.93
CA ASN A 461 -28.55 -4.82 -22.37
C ASN A 461 -27.16 -5.39 -22.70
N PRO A 462 -27.00 -6.71 -22.91
CA PRO A 462 -25.69 -7.31 -23.24
C PRO A 462 -25.10 -6.79 -24.55
N TRP A 463 -23.77 -6.69 -24.62
CA TRP A 463 -23.08 -6.33 -25.85
C TRP A 463 -23.00 -7.57 -26.78
N PRO A 464 -23.34 -7.47 -28.08
CA PRO A 464 -23.43 -8.63 -28.96
C PRO A 464 -22.08 -9.19 -29.45
N GLY A 465 -20.95 -8.59 -29.04
CA GLY A 465 -19.65 -8.84 -29.67
C GLY A 465 -19.42 -7.94 -30.89
N GLY A 466 -18.19 -7.97 -31.42
CA GLY A 466 -17.73 -7.12 -32.51
C GLY A 466 -16.30 -6.63 -32.30
N TRP A 467 -15.96 -5.52 -32.96
CA TRP A 467 -14.76 -4.75 -32.66
C TRP A 467 -14.92 -3.97 -31.35
N TRP A 468 -13.83 -3.86 -30.60
CA TRP A 468 -13.71 -3.04 -29.40
C TRP A 468 -12.37 -2.30 -29.45
N ARG A 469 -12.43 -0.97 -29.39
CA ARG A 469 -11.37 -0.02 -29.78
C ARG A 469 -11.12 0.98 -28.67
N LEU A 470 -9.94 1.62 -28.67
CA LEU A 470 -9.57 2.63 -27.68
C LEU A 470 -10.59 3.78 -27.62
N LYS A 471 -11.06 4.24 -28.79
CA LYS A 471 -12.15 5.22 -28.91
C LYS A 471 -13.48 4.74 -28.30
N ASP A 472 -13.85 3.46 -28.44
CA ASP A 472 -15.06 2.91 -27.82
C ASP A 472 -14.96 2.96 -26.28
N VAL A 473 -13.77 2.70 -25.71
CA VAL A 473 -13.54 2.80 -24.26
C VAL A 473 -13.73 4.24 -23.79
N ILE A 474 -13.07 5.19 -24.47
CA ILE A 474 -13.17 6.64 -24.18
C ILE A 474 -14.63 7.12 -24.27
N ASP A 475 -15.41 6.65 -25.24
CA ASP A 475 -16.80 7.09 -25.42
C ASP A 475 -17.73 6.60 -24.29
N TYR A 476 -17.47 5.43 -23.69
CA TYR A 476 -18.20 4.99 -22.49
C TYR A 476 -17.77 5.79 -21.23
N GLU A 477 -16.48 6.13 -21.10
CA GLU A 477 -16.00 7.01 -20.02
C GLU A 477 -16.60 8.43 -20.15
N MET A 478 -16.68 8.97 -21.37
CA MET A 478 -17.33 10.25 -21.67
C MET A 478 -18.83 10.24 -21.37
N ALA A 479 -19.55 9.16 -21.71
CA ALA A 479 -20.98 9.04 -21.41
C ALA A 479 -21.26 8.99 -19.90
N PHE A 480 -20.46 8.23 -19.14
CA PHE A 480 -20.53 8.25 -17.67
C PHE A 480 -20.22 9.65 -17.12
N GLY A 481 -19.15 10.29 -17.59
CA GLY A 481 -18.77 11.65 -17.19
C GLY A 481 -19.88 12.68 -17.45
N ARG A 482 -20.54 12.61 -18.61
CA ARG A 482 -21.69 13.45 -18.98
C ARG A 482 -22.87 13.23 -18.00
N SER A 483 -23.24 11.99 -17.71
CA SER A 483 -24.32 11.68 -16.76
C SER A 483 -24.00 12.10 -15.32
N LEU A 484 -22.77 11.87 -14.86
CA LEU A 484 -22.29 12.28 -13.54
C LEU A 484 -22.36 13.80 -13.38
N LEU A 485 -21.73 14.57 -14.27
CA LEU A 485 -21.72 16.03 -14.20
C LEU A 485 -23.14 16.62 -14.21
N GLY A 486 -24.03 16.11 -15.08
CA GLY A 486 -25.43 16.54 -15.10
C GLY A 486 -26.18 16.23 -13.80
N SER A 487 -25.82 15.15 -13.10
CA SER A 487 -26.44 14.78 -11.82
C SER A 487 -25.93 15.61 -10.65
N LEU A 488 -24.66 16.04 -10.71
CA LEU A 488 -24.11 16.99 -9.73
C LEU A 488 -24.60 18.43 -9.98
N SER A 489 -24.77 18.86 -11.23
CA SER A 489 -25.22 20.22 -11.55
C SER A 489 -26.71 20.46 -11.27
N ARG A 490 -27.58 19.48 -11.55
CA ARG A 490 -29.04 19.59 -11.30
C ARG A 490 -29.38 19.67 -9.81
N GLU A 491 -28.64 18.96 -8.97
CA GLU A 491 -29.00 18.72 -7.56
C GLU A 491 -27.92 19.24 -6.60
N GLY A 492 -27.21 20.30 -6.99
CA GLY A 492 -26.04 20.81 -6.27
C GLY A 492 -26.25 21.14 -4.78
N ARG A 493 -27.48 21.49 -4.35
CA ARG A 493 -27.81 21.69 -2.92
C ARG A 493 -27.82 20.37 -2.13
N LEU A 494 -28.45 19.32 -2.66
CA LEU A 494 -28.50 17.97 -2.05
C LEU A 494 -27.09 17.45 -1.70
N TRP A 495 -26.14 17.60 -2.62
CA TRP A 495 -24.77 17.12 -2.42
C TRP A 495 -24.00 17.94 -1.36
N ARG A 496 -24.32 19.24 -1.19
CA ARG A 496 -23.78 20.10 -0.13
C ARG A 496 -24.42 19.80 1.23
N GLU A 497 -25.73 19.56 1.28
CA GLU A 497 -26.48 19.14 2.47
C GLU A 497 -25.99 17.78 3.00
N ASN A 498 -25.94 16.76 2.15
CA ASN A 498 -25.50 15.42 2.53
C ASN A 498 -24.08 15.44 3.15
N SER A 499 -23.18 16.27 2.62
CA SER A 499 -21.83 16.47 3.17
C SER A 499 -21.85 17.00 4.61
N LEU A 500 -22.72 17.98 4.89
CA LEU A 500 -22.93 18.55 6.23
C LEU A 500 -23.62 17.56 7.19
N GLU A 501 -24.65 16.85 6.73
CA GLU A 501 -25.34 15.84 7.54
C GLU A 501 -24.45 14.63 7.87
N LEU A 502 -23.59 14.22 6.94
CA LEU A 502 -22.59 13.18 7.17
C LEU A 502 -21.55 13.63 8.20
N ALA A 503 -21.03 14.87 8.09
CA ALA A 503 -20.09 15.41 9.07
C ALA A 503 -20.72 15.51 10.47
N ARG A 504 -21.96 16.00 10.57
CA ARG A 504 -22.73 16.04 11.84
C ARG A 504 -22.90 14.65 12.44
N ARG A 505 -23.34 13.65 11.66
CA ARG A 505 -23.54 12.27 12.14
C ARG A 505 -22.23 11.57 12.48
N ALA A 506 -21.13 11.85 11.78
CA ALA A 506 -19.80 11.35 12.14
C ALA A 506 -19.35 11.86 13.53
N LEU A 507 -19.56 13.15 13.82
CA LEU A 507 -19.28 13.76 15.11
C LEU A 507 -20.16 13.17 16.23
N GLU A 508 -21.46 13.06 16.01
CA GLU A 508 -22.45 12.48 16.94
C GLU A 508 -22.11 11.02 17.27
N ARG A 509 -21.99 10.15 16.26
CA ARG A 509 -21.57 8.75 16.43
C ARG A 509 -20.20 8.62 17.08
N GLY A 510 -19.31 9.60 16.89
CA GLY A 510 -18.01 9.67 17.54
C GLY A 510 -18.05 10.01 19.02
N ARG A 511 -19.07 10.78 19.45
CA ARG A 511 -19.35 11.09 20.86
C ARG A 511 -20.09 9.98 21.58
N GLU A 512 -21.01 9.30 20.90
CA GLU A 512 -21.96 8.38 21.53
C GLU A 512 -21.57 6.90 21.43
N GLU A 513 -21.18 6.42 20.25
CA GLU A 513 -20.82 5.01 20.04
C GLU A 513 -19.42 4.69 20.57
N GLY A 514 -19.26 3.60 21.30
CA GLY A 514 -17.95 3.04 21.63
C GLY A 514 -17.34 2.25 20.46
N PRO A 515 -15.99 2.20 20.33
CA PRO A 515 -15.00 2.93 21.12
C PRO A 515 -15.03 4.43 20.79
N ARG A 516 -14.87 5.30 21.79
CA ARG A 516 -14.92 6.77 21.65
C ARG A 516 -13.55 7.39 21.37
N ALA A 517 -12.47 6.70 21.73
CA ALA A 517 -11.11 7.09 21.40
C ALA A 517 -10.17 5.87 21.37
N TRP A 518 -8.97 6.08 20.83
CA TRP A 518 -7.83 5.18 21.04
C TRP A 518 -6.64 5.91 21.65
N LEU A 519 -5.93 5.21 22.52
CA LEU A 519 -4.72 5.69 23.19
C LEU A 519 -3.50 4.97 22.61
N ILE A 520 -2.47 5.72 22.24
CA ILE A 520 -1.11 5.20 22.01
C ILE A 520 -0.26 5.64 23.21
N PRO A 521 0.11 4.72 24.14
CA PRO A 521 0.94 5.07 25.30
C PRO A 521 2.41 5.26 24.92
N PRO A 522 3.19 6.06 25.69
CA PRO A 522 4.61 6.31 25.45
C PRO A 522 5.52 5.07 25.58
N ASP A 523 5.06 3.98 26.22
CA ASP A 523 5.83 2.72 26.38
C ASP A 523 5.94 1.85 25.11
N ASN A 524 5.65 2.41 23.94
CA ASN A 524 5.78 1.76 22.64
C ASN A 524 7.26 1.62 22.22
N ARG A 525 7.74 0.37 22.05
CA ARG A 525 9.16 0.10 21.70
C ARG A 525 9.60 0.68 20.35
N ASP A 526 8.85 0.46 19.27
CA ASP A 526 9.17 1.08 17.98
C ASP A 526 8.58 2.50 17.88
N LEU A 527 9.28 3.46 18.48
CA LEU A 527 8.99 4.89 18.34
C LEU A 527 8.98 5.34 16.87
N SER A 528 9.71 4.65 15.98
CA SER A 528 9.67 4.94 14.54
C SER A 528 8.35 4.50 13.89
N ALA A 529 7.71 3.43 14.39
CA ALA A 529 6.36 3.03 13.97
C ALA A 529 5.30 4.01 14.49
N VAL A 530 5.40 4.48 15.74
CA VAL A 530 4.50 5.53 16.26
C VAL A 530 4.60 6.79 15.39
N ARG A 531 5.82 7.23 15.06
CA ARG A 531 6.06 8.36 14.15
C ARG A 531 5.43 8.16 12.77
N ARG A 532 5.56 6.95 12.18
CA ARG A 532 4.95 6.62 10.87
C ARG A 532 3.42 6.56 10.96
N LEU A 533 2.85 6.03 12.04
CA LEU A 533 1.40 5.98 12.28
C LEU A 533 0.81 7.40 12.37
N CYS A 534 1.45 8.26 13.16
CA CYS A 534 1.03 9.66 13.28
C CYS A 534 1.10 10.39 11.93
N GLN A 535 2.11 10.09 11.11
CA GLN A 535 2.24 10.69 9.78
C GLN A 535 1.13 10.24 8.83
N ALA A 536 0.74 8.96 8.84
CA ALA A 536 -0.35 8.46 7.99
C ALA A 536 -1.69 9.15 8.35
N LEU A 537 -2.00 9.19 9.65
CA LEU A 537 -3.24 9.78 10.18
C LEU A 537 -3.32 11.30 9.94
N ILE A 538 -2.28 12.05 10.28
CA ILE A 538 -2.23 13.50 10.00
C ILE A 538 -2.25 13.77 8.49
N SER A 539 -1.79 12.85 7.64
CA SER A 539 -1.91 12.99 6.18
C SER A 539 -3.34 12.75 5.67
N THR A 540 -4.10 11.79 6.21
CA THR A 540 -5.53 11.62 5.92
C THR A 540 -6.44 12.63 6.64
N GLY A 541 -5.85 13.59 7.37
CA GLY A 541 -6.59 14.68 8.02
C GLY A 541 -7.18 14.34 9.38
N VAL A 542 -6.78 13.21 9.98
CA VAL A 542 -7.15 12.82 11.33
C VAL A 542 -6.43 13.69 12.36
N GLU A 543 -7.21 14.20 13.32
CA GLU A 543 -6.74 14.98 14.46
C GLU A 543 -6.12 14.07 15.52
N LEU A 544 -4.90 14.40 15.97
CA LEU A 544 -4.19 13.71 17.04
C LEU A 544 -4.02 14.67 18.23
N HIS A 545 -4.52 14.28 19.39
CA HIS A 545 -4.31 15.00 20.65
C HIS A 545 -3.18 14.34 21.45
N VAL A 546 -2.53 15.10 22.34
CA VAL A 546 -1.52 14.56 23.28
C VAL A 546 -1.81 15.05 24.69
N ALA A 547 -1.99 14.10 25.63
CA ALA A 547 -2.33 14.38 27.02
C ALA A 547 -1.24 15.20 27.73
N GLN A 548 -1.63 16.26 28.44
CA GLN A 548 -0.71 17.16 29.15
C GLN A 548 -0.41 16.71 30.60
N ALA A 549 -1.32 15.94 31.19
CA ALA A 549 -1.22 15.39 32.53
C ALA A 549 -1.50 13.88 32.52
N GLU A 550 -1.31 13.23 33.67
CA GLU A 550 -1.86 11.89 33.91
C GLU A 550 -3.40 11.96 33.96
N PHE A 551 -4.09 11.00 33.34
CA PHE A 551 -5.56 10.98 33.27
C PHE A 551 -6.10 9.55 33.39
N GLU A 552 -7.37 9.40 33.77
CA GLU A 552 -8.05 8.11 33.84
C GLU A 552 -8.92 7.85 32.59
N ALA A 553 -8.85 6.64 32.04
CA ALA A 553 -9.77 6.14 31.02
C ALA A 553 -10.05 4.65 31.21
N ASP A 554 -11.33 4.26 31.15
CA ASP A 554 -11.84 2.89 31.37
C ASP A 554 -11.29 2.21 32.65
N GLY A 555 -11.21 2.96 33.77
CA GLY A 555 -10.75 2.44 35.06
C GLY A 555 -9.23 2.27 35.16
N ARG A 556 -8.44 2.98 34.34
CA ARG A 556 -6.98 2.90 34.28
C ARG A 556 -6.35 4.28 34.12
N SER A 557 -5.27 4.53 34.86
CA SER A 557 -4.43 5.71 34.67
C SER A 557 -3.53 5.57 33.44
N TRP A 558 -3.33 6.68 32.73
CA TRP A 558 -2.48 6.84 31.56
C TRP A 558 -1.61 8.10 31.72
N PRO A 559 -0.30 8.03 31.44
CA PRO A 559 0.61 9.15 31.67
C PRO A 559 0.42 10.28 30.66
N ALA A 560 0.90 11.48 31.03
CA ALA A 560 1.15 12.58 30.10
C ALA A 560 2.01 12.11 28.92
N GLY A 561 1.85 12.76 27.76
CA GLY A 561 2.48 12.35 26.51
C GLY A 561 1.76 11.20 25.78
N THR A 562 0.77 10.54 26.39
CA THR A 562 -0.10 9.59 25.67
C THR A 562 -0.82 10.31 24.52
N ILE A 563 -0.71 9.78 23.30
CA ILE A 563 -1.49 10.27 22.15
C ILE A 563 -2.92 9.76 22.27
N VAL A 564 -3.87 10.69 22.20
CA VAL A 564 -5.31 10.46 22.26
C VAL A 564 -5.90 10.71 20.87
N ILE A 565 -6.53 9.69 20.30
CA ILE A 565 -7.16 9.75 18.97
C ILE A 565 -8.66 9.62 19.18
N ARG A 566 -9.32 10.76 19.41
CA ARG A 566 -10.77 10.85 19.68
C ARG A 566 -11.58 10.59 18.40
N ARG A 567 -12.80 10.04 18.52
CA ARG A 567 -13.72 9.88 17.38
C ARG A 567 -14.67 11.05 17.16
N ASP A 568 -14.80 12.00 18.07
CA ASP A 568 -15.65 13.20 17.90
C ASP A 568 -15.00 14.30 17.03
N GLN A 569 -14.45 13.84 15.90
CA GLN A 569 -13.88 14.60 14.78
C GLN A 569 -14.51 14.10 13.46
N PRO A 570 -14.55 14.89 12.38
CA PRO A 570 -15.25 14.52 11.14
C PRO A 570 -14.87 13.16 10.54
N TYR A 571 -13.60 12.75 10.72
CA TYR A 571 -13.06 11.50 10.19
C TYR A 571 -12.95 10.37 11.24
N GLY A 572 -13.70 10.47 12.34
CA GLY A 572 -13.80 9.41 13.35
C GLY A 572 -14.29 8.06 12.82
N GLY A 573 -14.99 8.04 11.68
CA GLY A 573 -15.32 6.81 10.94
C GLY A 573 -14.10 6.14 10.30
N HIS A 574 -13.22 6.91 9.65
CA HIS A 574 -11.95 6.42 9.12
C HIS A 574 -11.02 5.91 10.22
N VAL A 575 -10.90 6.64 11.35
CA VAL A 575 -10.13 6.16 12.51
C VAL A 575 -10.68 4.81 13.00
N LYS A 576 -12.00 4.70 13.16
CA LYS A 576 -12.66 3.45 13.58
C LYS A 576 -12.29 2.29 12.66
N ASP A 577 -12.48 2.47 11.37
CA ASP A 577 -12.22 1.43 10.38
C ASP A 577 -10.74 1.02 10.30
N LEU A 578 -9.80 1.93 10.51
CA LEU A 578 -8.37 1.61 10.58
C LEU A 578 -7.94 0.95 11.90
N PHE A 579 -8.59 1.28 13.02
CA PHE A 579 -8.16 0.85 14.34
C PHE A 579 -8.84 -0.44 14.81
N GLU A 580 -10.09 -0.70 14.44
CA GLU A 580 -10.80 -1.91 14.89
C GLU A 580 -10.13 -3.20 14.39
N ILE A 581 -10.33 -4.28 15.16
CA ILE A 581 -9.96 -5.64 14.74
C ILE A 581 -10.97 -6.11 13.70
N GLN A 582 -10.50 -6.31 12.46
CA GLN A 582 -11.38 -6.64 11.35
C GLN A 582 -11.98 -8.04 11.52
N ARG A 583 -13.28 -8.14 11.25
CA ARG A 583 -14.07 -9.37 11.32
C ARG A 583 -14.99 -9.41 10.10
N TYR A 584 -14.49 -10.00 9.03
CA TYR A 584 -15.29 -10.18 7.80
C TYR A 584 -16.47 -11.14 8.07
N PRO A 585 -17.66 -10.93 7.49
CA PRO A 585 -18.84 -11.76 7.74
C PRO A 585 -18.69 -13.19 7.23
N GLU A 586 -19.56 -14.09 7.70
CA GLU A 586 -19.68 -15.44 7.15
C GLU A 586 -20.29 -15.40 5.73
N GLY A 587 -19.81 -16.26 4.83
CA GLY A 587 -20.27 -16.31 3.43
C GLY A 587 -19.12 -16.33 2.42
N ASP A 588 -19.31 -15.65 1.28
CA ASP A 588 -18.35 -15.58 0.18
C ASP A 588 -17.03 -14.91 0.60
N SER A 589 -15.90 -15.47 0.15
CA SER A 589 -14.56 -14.93 0.35
C SER A 589 -14.45 -13.42 0.04
N PRO A 590 -13.64 -12.66 0.80
CA PRO A 590 -13.28 -11.27 0.49
C PRO A 590 -12.83 -11.07 -0.97
N TYR A 591 -13.17 -9.93 -1.58
CA TYR A 591 -12.78 -9.60 -2.96
C TYR A 591 -11.25 -9.48 -3.17
N ASP A 592 -10.56 -8.89 -2.20
CA ASP A 592 -9.09 -8.69 -2.22
C ASP A 592 -8.50 -9.20 -0.90
N VAL A 593 -8.73 -8.51 0.22
CA VAL A 593 -8.23 -8.89 1.56
C VAL A 593 -9.19 -8.45 2.68
N ALA A 594 -9.03 -9.01 3.88
CA ALA A 594 -9.89 -8.77 5.04
C ALA A 594 -9.16 -8.15 6.27
N GLY A 595 -7.84 -8.21 6.36
CA GLY A 595 -7.09 -7.64 7.49
C GLY A 595 -6.42 -6.30 7.15
N TRP A 596 -6.71 -5.24 7.90
CA TRP A 596 -6.01 -3.93 7.79
C TRP A 596 -5.85 -3.13 9.08
N THR A 597 -6.02 -3.73 10.26
CA THR A 597 -5.87 -3.01 11.54
C THR A 597 -4.49 -2.34 11.63
N LEU A 598 -4.47 -1.02 11.44
CA LEU A 598 -3.26 -0.28 11.05
C LEU A 598 -2.18 -0.30 12.16
N PRO A 599 -2.47 0.02 13.43
CA PRO A 599 -1.46 -0.06 14.47
C PRO A 599 -0.92 -1.49 14.66
N VAL A 600 -1.75 -2.52 14.46
CA VAL A 600 -1.32 -3.92 14.56
C VAL A 600 -0.39 -4.29 13.40
N LEU A 601 -0.70 -3.90 12.15
CA LEU A 601 0.19 -4.04 11.00
C LEU A 601 1.56 -3.36 11.22
N MET A 602 1.57 -2.24 11.93
CA MET A 602 2.77 -1.46 12.25
C MET A 602 3.50 -1.91 13.52
N GLY A 603 2.97 -2.87 14.28
CA GLY A 603 3.54 -3.31 15.56
C GLY A 603 3.32 -2.35 16.74
N VAL A 604 2.49 -1.33 16.57
CA VAL A 604 2.18 -0.30 17.58
C VAL A 604 1.12 -0.80 18.55
N ARG A 605 1.41 -0.71 19.85
CA ARG A 605 0.43 -0.91 20.93
C ARG A 605 -0.56 0.25 20.93
N ARG A 606 -1.83 -0.08 20.75
CA ARG A 606 -3.01 0.79 20.96
C ARG A 606 -3.86 0.26 22.11
N VAL A 607 -4.66 1.13 22.71
CA VAL A 607 -5.71 0.77 23.69
C VAL A 607 -7.01 1.46 23.27
N GLU A 608 -8.14 0.80 23.45
CA GLU A 608 -9.48 1.31 23.10
C GLU A 608 -10.12 1.94 24.34
N VAL A 609 -10.85 3.05 24.18
CA VAL A 609 -11.59 3.71 25.26
C VAL A 609 -13.09 3.64 24.93
N MET A 610 -13.88 3.06 25.83
CA MET A 610 -15.31 2.83 25.66
C MET A 610 -16.16 3.88 26.38
N ALA A 611 -15.71 4.34 27.56
CA ALA A 611 -16.38 5.37 28.35
C ALA A 611 -16.27 6.77 27.72
N PRO A 612 -17.09 7.75 28.15
CA PRO A 612 -16.82 9.16 27.87
C PRO A 612 -15.41 9.54 28.34
N LEU A 613 -14.63 10.19 27.47
CA LEU A 613 -13.26 10.59 27.75
C LEU A 613 -13.15 12.10 27.93
N ASP A 614 -12.81 12.51 29.15
CA ASP A 614 -12.34 13.86 29.47
C ASP A 614 -10.83 13.81 29.72
N VAL A 615 -10.06 14.68 29.06
CA VAL A 615 -8.58 14.66 29.09
C VAL A 615 -8.01 15.99 28.61
N GLU A 616 -7.25 16.66 29.49
CA GLU A 616 -6.49 17.85 29.12
C GLU A 616 -5.39 17.47 28.11
N SER A 617 -5.52 17.99 26.89
CA SER A 617 -4.69 17.56 25.77
C SER A 617 -4.54 18.64 24.70
N LEU A 618 -3.35 18.70 24.08
CA LEU A 618 -3.06 19.61 22.97
C LEU A 618 -3.29 18.90 21.64
N LEU A 619 -3.99 19.54 20.70
CA LEU A 619 -4.06 19.13 19.30
C LEU A 619 -2.69 19.35 18.64
N ALA A 620 -2.11 18.30 18.05
CA ALA A 620 -0.85 18.39 17.33
C ALA A 620 -1.10 18.79 15.86
N GLY A 621 -0.59 19.95 15.43
CA GLY A 621 -0.68 20.43 14.04
C GLY A 621 0.26 19.69 13.08
N SER A 622 1.26 18.99 13.59
CA SER A 622 2.15 18.14 12.80
C SER A 622 2.65 16.89 13.52
N THR A 623 3.10 15.90 12.74
CA THR A 623 3.81 14.70 13.23
C THR A 623 5.00 15.06 14.13
N ARG A 624 5.64 16.21 13.91
CA ARG A 624 6.77 16.68 14.74
C ARG A 624 6.29 17.12 16.11
N GLU A 625 5.19 17.88 16.19
CA GLU A 625 4.59 18.28 17.46
C GLU A 625 4.04 17.08 18.22
N ALA A 626 3.33 16.17 17.52
CA ALA A 626 2.82 14.93 18.11
C ALA A 626 3.96 14.12 18.76
N MET A 627 5.05 13.86 18.03
CA MET A 627 6.20 13.11 18.55
C MET A 627 7.03 13.88 19.59
N ALA A 628 7.01 15.21 19.59
CA ALA A 628 7.68 16.02 20.61
C ALA A 628 6.90 16.03 21.93
N ALA A 629 5.57 16.12 21.88
CA ALA A 629 4.71 16.01 23.05
C ALA A 629 4.58 14.55 23.55
N PHE A 630 4.78 13.55 22.67
CA PHE A 630 4.84 12.12 23.01
C PHE A 630 6.07 11.75 23.86
N ALA A 631 6.97 12.69 24.17
CA ALA A 631 8.07 12.54 25.12
C ALA A 631 7.59 12.49 26.59
N GLY A 632 6.57 11.67 26.87
CA GLY A 632 6.06 11.39 28.20
C GLY A 632 6.91 10.34 28.91
N ASP A 633 7.58 10.77 29.99
CA ASP A 633 8.47 9.98 30.87
C ASP A 633 9.88 9.70 30.32
N GLU A 634 10.88 10.34 30.92
CA GLU A 634 12.32 10.11 30.65
C GLU A 634 12.76 8.66 30.97
N ARG A 635 12.00 7.92 31.79
CA ARG A 635 12.22 6.49 32.08
C ARG A 635 11.76 5.58 30.94
N LEU A 636 10.91 6.07 30.04
CA LEU A 636 10.43 5.37 28.84
C LEU A 636 11.16 5.83 27.56
N SER A 637 11.90 6.94 27.61
CA SER A 637 12.82 7.35 26.54
C SER A 637 13.82 6.24 26.24
N VAL A 638 13.77 5.67 25.03
CA VAL A 638 14.69 4.62 24.55
C VAL A 638 16.08 5.19 24.17
N MET A 639 16.49 6.26 24.87
CA MET A 639 17.83 6.83 25.00
C MET A 639 17.89 7.55 26.36
N PRO A 640 18.97 7.44 27.17
CA PRO A 640 20.29 6.97 26.80
C PRO A 640 20.87 5.87 27.71
N HIS A 641 21.16 4.69 27.15
CA HIS A 641 22.21 3.80 27.66
C HIS A 641 23.33 3.71 26.62
N ARG A 642 24.28 4.66 26.71
CA ARG A 642 25.56 4.69 25.96
C ARG A 642 25.47 4.40 24.45
N GLY A 643 24.44 4.92 23.78
CA GLY A 643 24.29 4.82 22.32
C GLY A 643 23.91 3.44 21.78
N TRP A 644 23.34 2.57 22.62
CA TRP A 644 22.84 1.26 22.22
C TRP A 644 21.54 1.39 21.42
N LEU A 645 21.28 0.46 20.48
CA LEU A 645 20.16 0.53 19.54
C LEU A 645 19.31 -0.75 19.62
N ASP A 646 17.97 -0.64 19.66
CA ASP A 646 17.06 -1.80 19.77
C ASP A 646 16.72 -2.36 18.38
N ALA A 647 16.99 -3.64 18.13
CA ALA A 647 16.78 -4.29 16.84
C ALA A 647 15.30 -4.65 16.52
N SER A 648 14.35 -4.21 17.34
CA SER A 648 12.92 -4.12 17.00
C SER A 648 12.52 -2.75 16.42
N ASN A 649 13.30 -1.70 16.69
CA ASN A 649 13.14 -0.39 16.05
C ASN A 649 13.80 -0.41 14.65
N LEU A 650 13.06 0.00 13.62
CA LEU A 650 13.55 -0.06 12.23
C LEU A 650 14.57 1.04 11.90
N ASP A 651 14.46 2.23 12.51
CA ASP A 651 15.45 3.30 12.30
C ASP A 651 16.83 2.91 12.88
N SER A 652 16.87 1.96 13.84
CA SER A 652 18.11 1.40 14.41
C SER A 652 18.89 0.56 13.40
N TRP A 653 18.22 -0.30 12.62
CA TRP A 653 18.89 -1.08 11.56
C TRP A 653 19.50 -0.19 10.49
N THR A 654 18.79 0.86 10.05
CA THR A 654 19.33 1.86 9.12
C THR A 654 20.51 2.64 9.69
N THR A 655 20.57 2.82 11.01
CA THR A 655 21.71 3.46 11.69
C THR A 655 22.93 2.53 11.71
N VAL A 656 22.74 1.26 12.10
CA VAL A 656 23.79 0.23 12.10
C VAL A 656 24.37 0.06 10.70
N LEU A 657 23.54 -0.22 9.69
CA LEU A 657 24.02 -0.58 8.35
C LEU A 657 24.76 0.57 7.64
N ARG A 658 24.36 1.83 7.86
CA ARG A 658 25.15 2.99 7.42
C ARG A 658 26.46 3.10 8.18
N GLY A 659 26.42 3.01 9.52
CA GLY A 659 27.62 3.07 10.33
C GLY A 659 28.65 2.01 9.90
N VAL A 660 28.21 0.79 9.57
CA VAL A 660 29.04 -0.28 9.02
C VAL A 660 29.61 0.06 7.64
N ALA A 661 28.80 0.62 6.74
CA ALA A 661 29.30 1.12 5.44
C ALA A 661 30.32 2.27 5.59
N ASP A 662 30.16 3.10 6.63
CA ASP A 662 31.08 4.17 7.03
C ASP A 662 32.30 3.65 7.86
N GLY A 663 32.45 2.33 8.03
CA GLY A 663 33.60 1.68 8.69
C GLY A 663 33.51 1.52 10.21
N ASN A 664 32.36 1.79 10.83
CA ASN A 664 32.12 1.60 12.26
C ASN A 664 31.67 0.16 12.54
N ARG A 665 32.14 -0.43 13.66
CA ARG A 665 31.70 -1.76 14.11
C ARG A 665 30.53 -1.69 15.07
N PHE A 666 29.63 -2.66 14.97
CA PHE A 666 28.56 -2.90 15.96
C PHE A 666 28.54 -4.38 16.35
N THR A 667 28.13 -4.67 17.59
CA THR A 667 27.89 -6.04 18.07
C THR A 667 26.43 -6.19 18.43
N PHE A 668 25.74 -7.13 17.81
CA PHE A 668 24.40 -7.56 18.18
C PHE A 668 24.47 -8.62 19.28
N VAL A 669 23.66 -8.48 20.33
CA VAL A 669 23.61 -9.41 21.47
C VAL A 669 22.57 -10.50 21.22
N GLY A 670 22.99 -11.77 21.19
CA GLY A 670 22.12 -12.91 20.89
C GLY A 670 21.33 -13.46 22.08
N SER A 671 21.82 -13.30 23.30
CA SER A 671 21.17 -13.86 24.51
C SER A 671 21.31 -12.98 25.75
N GLY A 672 20.89 -13.49 26.92
CA GLY A 672 20.87 -12.76 28.18
C GLY A 672 19.85 -11.61 28.28
N PRO A 673 19.91 -10.80 29.36
CA PRO A 673 18.98 -9.67 29.60
C PRO A 673 19.06 -8.52 28.58
N LYS A 674 20.00 -8.59 27.64
CA LYS A 674 20.31 -7.57 26.62
C LYS A 674 20.14 -8.09 25.19
N ALA A 675 19.58 -9.30 25.04
CA ALA A 675 19.26 -9.94 23.77
C ALA A 675 18.47 -9.01 22.82
N GLY A 676 18.92 -8.88 21.58
CA GLY A 676 18.30 -8.05 20.55
C GLY A 676 18.73 -6.57 20.52
N LEU A 677 19.74 -6.18 21.30
CA LEU A 677 20.34 -4.85 21.25
C LEU A 677 21.64 -4.85 20.43
N PHE A 678 21.92 -3.73 19.77
CA PHE A 678 23.23 -3.43 19.17
C PHE A 678 24.06 -2.53 20.08
N ILE A 679 25.36 -2.84 20.17
CA ILE A 679 26.37 -2.08 20.92
C ILE A 679 27.39 -1.51 19.91
N PRO A 680 27.67 -0.19 19.89
CA PRO A 680 28.68 0.39 19.01
C PRO A 680 30.12 0.22 19.54
N GLY A 681 31.06 -0.07 18.64
CA GLY A 681 32.51 -0.09 18.89
C GLY A 681 33.06 -1.38 19.53
N GLU A 682 34.39 -1.48 19.62
CA GLU A 682 35.15 -2.63 20.16
C GLU A 682 35.09 -2.75 21.71
N GLY A 683 34.09 -2.15 22.35
CA GLY A 683 34.00 -2.08 23.80
C GLY A 683 33.75 -3.45 24.42
N ALA A 684 34.58 -3.85 25.39
CA ALA A 684 34.54 -5.14 26.08
C ALA A 684 33.31 -5.33 27.00
N TYR A 685 32.11 -5.35 26.39
CA TYR A 685 30.94 -5.97 26.99
C TYR A 685 31.02 -7.48 26.70
N PRO A 686 30.92 -8.37 27.70
CA PRO A 686 30.66 -9.78 27.48
C PRO A 686 29.20 -9.91 27.02
N ALA A 687 28.97 -9.70 25.73
CA ALA A 687 27.70 -9.96 25.08
C ALA A 687 27.55 -11.49 24.95
N GLU A 688 26.43 -12.02 25.44
CA GLU A 688 26.08 -13.43 25.29
C GLU A 688 25.63 -13.67 23.84
N ASP A 689 26.18 -14.72 23.21
CA ASP A 689 26.05 -15.08 21.79
C ASP A 689 26.20 -13.87 20.80
N PRO A 690 27.38 -13.24 20.72
CA PRO A 690 27.57 -12.01 19.98
C PRO A 690 27.69 -12.21 18.46
N VAL A 691 27.02 -11.35 17.68
CA VAL A 691 27.20 -11.26 16.22
C VAL A 691 27.84 -9.92 15.87
N ALA A 692 29.03 -9.97 15.26
CA ALA A 692 29.76 -8.78 14.83
C ALA A 692 29.25 -8.29 13.46
N PHE A 693 28.96 -6.99 13.36
CA PHE A 693 28.61 -6.29 12.15
C PHE A 693 29.80 -5.44 11.73
N GLU A 694 30.61 -5.97 10.79
CA GLU A 694 31.84 -5.33 10.30
C GLU A 694 31.82 -4.98 8.80
N ARG A 695 30.95 -5.64 8.02
CA ARG A 695 30.68 -5.31 6.61
C ARG A 695 29.21 -5.48 6.29
N VAL A 696 28.71 -4.74 5.31
CA VAL A 696 27.37 -5.03 4.74
C VAL A 696 27.55 -6.16 3.70
N PRO A 697 26.85 -7.30 3.82
CA PRO A 697 26.85 -8.34 2.79
C PRO A 697 26.31 -7.85 1.45
N ARG A 698 26.79 -8.45 0.36
CA ARG A 698 26.32 -8.23 -1.01
C ARG A 698 24.98 -8.94 -1.20
N ILE A 699 23.88 -8.20 -1.26
CA ILE A 699 22.52 -8.73 -1.36
C ILE A 699 22.06 -8.69 -2.82
N GLY A 700 21.64 -9.83 -3.36
CA GLY A 700 20.96 -9.91 -4.65
C GLY A 700 19.45 -10.03 -4.45
N LEU A 701 18.65 -9.18 -5.07
CA LEU A 701 17.19 -9.31 -5.10
C LEU A 701 16.74 -9.87 -6.45
N TYR A 702 16.03 -11.01 -6.44
CA TYR A 702 15.54 -11.60 -7.69
C TYR A 702 14.34 -10.86 -8.29
N ALA A 703 14.48 -10.43 -9.55
CA ALA A 703 13.50 -9.65 -10.30
C ALA A 703 13.17 -10.27 -11.69
N PRO A 704 12.11 -11.10 -11.79
CA PRO A 704 11.72 -11.71 -13.06
C PRO A 704 11.17 -10.67 -14.05
N TRP A 705 11.32 -10.94 -15.35
CA TRP A 705 10.89 -10.10 -16.48
C TRP A 705 9.37 -9.93 -16.67
N SER A 706 8.60 -9.91 -15.58
CA SER A 706 7.14 -9.98 -15.55
C SER A 706 6.47 -8.99 -14.59
N GLY A 707 7.13 -7.87 -14.24
CA GLY A 707 6.56 -6.81 -13.40
C GLY A 707 5.95 -7.32 -12.08
N HIS A 708 6.73 -7.99 -11.24
CA HIS A 708 6.21 -8.80 -10.13
C HIS A 708 6.05 -8.01 -8.81
N LYS A 709 4.83 -7.61 -8.43
CA LYS A 709 4.58 -6.67 -7.30
C LYS A 709 5.26 -7.02 -5.96
N PRO A 710 5.29 -8.29 -5.48
CA PRO A 710 6.05 -8.66 -4.27
C PRO A 710 7.57 -8.46 -4.32
N GLU A 711 8.16 -8.25 -5.51
CA GLU A 711 9.55 -7.79 -5.70
C GLU A 711 9.66 -6.28 -5.50
N GLY A 712 8.80 -5.48 -6.13
CA GLY A 712 8.87 -4.03 -6.02
C GLY A 712 8.54 -3.52 -4.61
N TRP A 713 7.65 -4.20 -3.90
CA TRP A 713 7.46 -3.97 -2.46
C TRP A 713 8.67 -4.42 -1.61
N MET A 714 9.49 -5.35 -2.09
CA MET A 714 10.78 -5.67 -1.47
C MET A 714 11.78 -4.54 -1.68
N ARG A 715 11.91 -4.02 -2.92
CA ARG A 715 12.71 -2.81 -3.20
C ARG A 715 12.26 -1.62 -2.37
N TRP A 716 10.96 -1.40 -2.18
CA TRP A 716 10.46 -0.34 -1.29
C TRP A 716 11.02 -0.48 0.13
N VAL A 717 11.03 -1.69 0.70
CA VAL A 717 11.60 -1.94 2.03
C VAL A 717 13.11 -1.68 2.04
N LEU A 718 13.86 -2.25 1.08
CA LEU A 718 15.32 -2.10 1.02
C LEU A 718 15.73 -0.63 0.83
N ASP A 719 15.14 0.09 -0.14
CA ASP A 719 15.36 1.51 -0.39
C ASP A 719 15.02 2.39 0.83
N ASN A 720 13.86 2.16 1.46
CA ASN A 720 13.39 2.97 2.59
C ASN A 720 14.33 2.85 3.80
N PHE A 721 14.87 1.65 4.06
CA PHE A 721 15.87 1.43 5.12
C PHE A 721 17.32 1.63 4.67
N ARG A 722 17.54 1.98 3.39
CA ARG A 722 18.84 2.17 2.73
C ARG A 722 19.76 0.95 2.82
N ILE A 723 19.19 -0.22 2.59
CA ILE A 723 19.91 -1.48 2.42
C ILE A 723 20.34 -1.56 0.95
N PRO A 724 21.65 -1.63 0.63
CA PRO A 724 22.10 -1.81 -0.75
C PRO A 724 21.78 -3.22 -1.26
N TYR A 725 21.43 -3.33 -2.52
CA TYR A 725 21.20 -4.60 -3.22
C TYR A 725 21.48 -4.45 -4.72
N GLU A 726 21.84 -5.56 -5.36
CA GLU A 726 21.87 -5.71 -6.80
C GLU A 726 20.57 -6.34 -7.31
N THR A 727 20.13 -5.94 -8.51
CA THR A 727 18.93 -6.52 -9.14
C THR A 727 19.33 -7.74 -9.97
N VAL A 728 18.90 -8.92 -9.56
CA VAL A 728 19.31 -10.21 -10.11
C VAL A 728 18.21 -10.78 -11.01
N ARG A 729 18.54 -11.14 -12.25
CA ARG A 729 17.57 -11.67 -13.22
C ARG A 729 17.82 -13.13 -13.60
N ASN A 730 16.86 -13.71 -14.31
CA ASN A 730 16.81 -15.13 -14.69
C ASN A 730 18.11 -15.55 -15.40
N GLU A 731 18.58 -14.73 -16.33
CA GLU A 731 19.82 -14.92 -17.08
C GLU A 731 21.09 -14.83 -16.21
N SER A 732 21.10 -13.97 -15.19
CA SER A 732 22.21 -13.87 -14.23
C SER A 732 22.30 -15.11 -13.33
N LEU A 733 21.16 -15.67 -12.91
CA LEU A 733 21.14 -16.88 -12.09
C LEU A 733 21.52 -18.12 -12.89
N ARG A 734 21.03 -18.27 -14.13
CA ARG A 734 21.43 -19.36 -15.04
C ARG A 734 22.90 -19.29 -15.48
N ALA A 735 23.60 -18.18 -15.24
CA ALA A 735 25.02 -18.04 -15.56
C ALA A 735 25.96 -18.67 -14.51
N GLY A 736 25.48 -18.91 -13.28
CA GLY A 736 26.29 -19.47 -12.19
C GLY A 736 27.17 -18.43 -11.47
N GLU A 737 28.25 -18.92 -10.85
CA GLU A 737 29.32 -18.11 -10.22
C GLU A 737 28.82 -17.07 -9.18
N LEU A 738 27.67 -17.34 -8.54
CA LEU A 738 26.99 -16.37 -7.66
C LEU A 738 27.79 -15.96 -6.42
N ALA A 739 28.64 -16.85 -5.89
CA ALA A 739 29.47 -16.58 -4.70
C ALA A 739 30.54 -15.49 -4.95
N ASP A 740 30.97 -15.30 -6.19
CA ASP A 740 32.00 -14.31 -6.54
C ASP A 740 31.50 -12.87 -6.33
N TRP A 741 30.17 -12.65 -6.37
CA TRP A 741 29.55 -11.33 -6.31
C TRP A 741 28.39 -11.18 -5.31
N LEU A 742 27.83 -12.26 -4.77
CA LEU A 742 26.80 -12.25 -3.72
C LEU A 742 27.28 -12.85 -2.39
N ASP A 743 26.67 -12.42 -1.29
CA ASP A 743 26.70 -13.09 0.02
C ASP A 743 25.29 -13.62 0.38
N VAL A 744 24.24 -12.91 -0.05
CA VAL A 744 22.84 -13.26 0.21
C VAL A 744 22.01 -13.12 -1.07
N LEU A 745 21.19 -14.13 -1.39
CA LEU A 745 20.16 -14.07 -2.43
C LEU A 745 18.77 -14.00 -1.78
N LEU A 746 17.99 -12.99 -2.14
CA LEU A 746 16.64 -12.74 -1.66
C LEU A 746 15.62 -13.06 -2.76
N LEU A 747 14.82 -14.11 -2.57
CA LEU A 747 13.72 -14.48 -3.44
C LEU A 747 12.40 -13.90 -2.90
N PRO A 748 11.83 -12.84 -3.54
CA PRO A 748 10.50 -12.36 -3.20
C PRO A 748 9.44 -13.44 -3.54
N GLY A 749 8.19 -13.20 -3.16
CA GLY A 749 7.10 -14.18 -3.25
C GLY A 749 6.55 -14.47 -4.64
N VAL A 750 7.43 -14.88 -5.56
CA VAL A 750 7.15 -15.50 -6.86
C VAL A 750 6.76 -16.96 -6.62
N SER A 751 5.84 -17.53 -7.40
CA SER A 751 5.53 -18.97 -7.34
C SER A 751 6.58 -19.84 -8.02
N GLY A 752 6.74 -21.10 -7.60
CA GLY A 752 7.66 -22.07 -8.23
C GLY A 752 7.53 -22.10 -9.74
N GLY A 753 6.34 -22.43 -10.27
CA GLY A 753 6.12 -22.44 -11.73
C GLY A 753 6.39 -21.12 -12.47
N GLN A 754 6.45 -19.96 -11.79
CA GLN A 754 6.90 -18.68 -12.37
C GLN A 754 8.41 -18.44 -12.20
N LEU A 755 9.03 -18.97 -11.13
CA LEU A 755 10.49 -19.08 -11.01
C LEU A 755 11.02 -19.98 -12.14
N ASP A 756 10.42 -21.15 -12.34
CA ASP A 756 10.90 -22.20 -13.24
C ASP A 756 10.68 -21.87 -14.72
N ALA A 757 9.43 -21.61 -15.12
CA ALA A 757 9.07 -21.37 -16.51
C ALA A 757 9.33 -19.92 -16.96
N GLY A 758 9.27 -18.95 -16.05
CA GLY A 758 9.39 -17.52 -16.36
C GLY A 758 8.33 -17.05 -17.36
N ARG A 759 8.75 -16.34 -18.42
CA ARG A 759 7.87 -16.02 -19.57
C ARG A 759 8.14 -16.99 -20.71
N SER A 760 7.05 -17.52 -21.30
CA SER A 760 7.08 -18.50 -22.37
C SER A 760 7.88 -17.99 -23.59
N PRO A 761 8.77 -18.79 -24.19
CA PRO A 761 9.42 -18.44 -25.44
C PRO A 761 8.41 -18.01 -26.52
N GLY A 762 8.69 -16.92 -27.23
CA GLY A 762 7.79 -16.34 -28.23
C GLY A 762 6.68 -15.43 -27.68
N SER A 763 6.44 -15.39 -26.36
CA SER A 763 5.55 -14.38 -25.74
C SER A 763 6.24 -13.02 -25.51
N VAL A 764 7.58 -13.02 -25.52
CA VAL A 764 8.49 -11.88 -25.36
C VAL A 764 9.77 -12.12 -26.17
N PRO A 765 10.58 -11.07 -26.44
CA PRO A 765 11.93 -11.23 -26.97
C PRO A 765 12.75 -12.25 -26.17
N ALA A 766 13.55 -13.06 -26.87
CA ALA A 766 14.22 -14.23 -26.29
C ALA A 766 15.05 -13.97 -25.02
N GLN A 767 15.67 -12.79 -24.90
CA GLN A 767 16.45 -12.37 -23.72
C GLN A 767 15.60 -12.23 -22.43
N MET A 768 14.28 -12.09 -22.55
CA MET A 768 13.31 -11.97 -21.44
C MET A 768 12.51 -13.26 -21.19
N ALA A 769 12.80 -14.32 -21.95
CA ALA A 769 12.11 -15.61 -21.86
C ALA A 769 12.87 -16.61 -20.96
N ARG A 770 12.18 -17.71 -20.61
CA ARG A 770 12.59 -18.75 -19.64
C ARG A 770 12.72 -18.24 -18.21
N GLY A 771 12.40 -19.09 -17.24
CA GLY A 771 12.70 -18.90 -15.82
C GLY A 771 14.08 -19.47 -15.47
N LEU A 772 14.21 -20.01 -14.26
CA LEU A 772 15.45 -20.57 -13.73
C LEU A 772 15.74 -21.99 -14.23
N ASP A 773 14.75 -22.67 -14.80
CA ASP A 773 14.78 -24.14 -14.91
C ASP A 773 15.57 -24.66 -16.13
N PRO A 774 16.51 -25.61 -15.98
CA PRO A 774 17.05 -26.14 -14.72
C PRO A 774 18.30 -25.40 -14.19
N GLU A 775 19.00 -24.62 -15.02
CA GLU A 775 20.40 -24.22 -14.75
C GLU A 775 20.51 -23.25 -13.56
N GLY A 776 19.55 -22.35 -13.40
CA GLY A 776 19.49 -21.38 -12.31
C GLY A 776 19.05 -21.97 -10.97
N ALA A 777 18.33 -23.11 -10.98
CA ALA A 777 18.01 -23.83 -9.75
C ALA A 777 19.27 -24.50 -9.17
N VAL A 778 20.06 -25.16 -10.03
CA VAL A 778 21.37 -25.74 -9.67
C VAL A 778 22.34 -24.68 -9.18
N ALA A 779 22.45 -23.54 -9.87
CA ALA A 779 23.32 -22.43 -9.46
C ALA A 779 22.98 -21.87 -8.06
N ILE A 780 21.70 -21.89 -7.67
CA ILE A 780 21.25 -21.48 -6.33
C ILE A 780 21.59 -22.54 -5.28
N GLU A 781 21.46 -23.83 -5.60
CA GLU A 781 21.89 -24.93 -4.71
C GLU A 781 23.40 -24.87 -4.45
N GLU A 782 24.21 -24.70 -5.51
CA GLU A 782 25.67 -24.57 -5.44
C GLU A 782 26.10 -23.32 -4.64
N PHE A 783 25.45 -22.18 -4.86
CA PHE A 783 25.70 -20.95 -4.12
C PHE A 783 25.50 -21.13 -2.60
N VAL A 784 24.39 -21.73 -2.19
CA VAL A 784 24.13 -22.01 -0.77
C VAL A 784 25.13 -23.03 -0.23
N ARG A 785 25.39 -24.11 -0.97
CA ARG A 785 26.37 -25.14 -0.58
C ARG A 785 27.76 -24.57 -0.31
N ALA A 786 28.18 -23.55 -1.08
CA ALA A 786 29.45 -22.85 -0.96
C ALA A 786 29.45 -21.69 0.08
N GLY A 787 28.52 -21.67 1.03
CA GLY A 787 28.49 -20.68 2.12
C GLY A 787 27.53 -19.50 1.90
N GLY A 788 26.90 -19.41 0.73
CA GLY A 788 25.89 -18.39 0.43
C GLY A 788 24.63 -18.55 1.29
N LYS A 789 23.90 -17.44 1.48
CA LYS A 789 22.59 -17.46 2.14
C LYS A 789 21.45 -17.26 1.14
N LEU A 790 20.44 -18.13 1.19
CA LEU A 790 19.15 -17.91 0.54
C LEU A 790 18.11 -17.43 1.55
N VAL A 791 17.34 -16.39 1.20
CA VAL A 791 16.15 -15.96 1.94
C VAL A 791 14.96 -16.02 1.00
N ALA A 792 14.02 -16.94 1.24
CA ALA A 792 12.85 -17.16 0.39
C ALA A 792 11.55 -16.82 1.14
N VAL A 793 10.68 -16.03 0.51
CA VAL A 793 9.55 -15.34 1.17
C VAL A 793 8.20 -15.64 0.52
N GLY A 794 7.26 -16.19 1.29
CA GLY A 794 5.87 -16.39 0.88
C GLY A 794 5.68 -17.55 -0.10
N HIS A 795 5.70 -17.27 -1.40
CA HIS A 795 5.47 -18.29 -2.45
C HIS A 795 6.76 -19.00 -2.88
N SER A 796 7.91 -18.30 -2.85
CA SER A 796 9.21 -18.86 -3.20
C SER A 796 9.74 -19.80 -2.12
N SER A 797 9.19 -19.72 -0.90
CA SER A 797 9.59 -20.56 0.23
C SER A 797 9.25 -22.04 0.06
N SER A 798 8.14 -22.39 -0.62
CA SER A 798 7.84 -23.80 -0.94
C SER A 798 8.84 -24.32 -1.98
N TRP A 799 9.06 -23.59 -3.08
CA TRP A 799 10.04 -23.93 -4.10
C TRP A 799 11.46 -24.12 -3.54
N ALA A 800 11.87 -23.28 -2.57
CA ALA A 800 13.14 -23.46 -1.89
C ALA A 800 13.15 -24.67 -0.94
N ALA A 801 12.04 -25.01 -0.27
CA ALA A 801 11.94 -26.25 0.50
C ALA A 801 12.07 -27.49 -0.41
N ASP A 802 11.45 -27.45 -1.59
CA ASP A 802 11.49 -28.52 -2.59
C ASP A 802 12.91 -28.69 -3.18
N LEU A 803 13.57 -27.58 -3.57
CA LEU A 803 14.94 -27.56 -4.10
C LEU A 803 15.95 -28.18 -3.13
N PHE A 804 15.91 -27.76 -1.86
CA PHE A 804 16.78 -28.30 -0.81
C PHE A 804 16.23 -29.57 -0.14
N ARG A 805 15.15 -30.15 -0.69
CA ARG A 805 14.52 -31.43 -0.27
C ARG A 805 14.19 -31.52 1.22
N LEU A 806 13.78 -30.40 1.82
CA LEU A 806 13.56 -30.32 3.27
C LEU A 806 12.34 -31.19 3.67
N PRO A 807 12.35 -31.84 4.85
CA PRO A 807 11.33 -32.79 5.28
C PRO A 807 10.07 -32.06 5.80
N LEU A 808 9.40 -31.31 4.92
CA LEU A 808 8.32 -30.38 5.23
C LEU A 808 7.11 -30.64 4.33
N VAL A 809 5.91 -30.44 4.87
CA VAL A 809 4.66 -30.33 4.10
C VAL A 809 3.99 -29.00 4.39
N ASP A 810 3.67 -28.24 3.34
CA ASP A 810 2.97 -26.96 3.42
C ASP A 810 1.46 -27.21 3.54
N VAL A 811 0.92 -27.16 4.77
CA VAL A 811 -0.50 -27.42 5.05
C VAL A 811 -1.42 -26.26 4.66
N ALA A 812 -0.85 -25.18 4.11
CA ALA A 812 -1.57 -24.05 3.53
C ALA A 812 -1.56 -24.06 1.99
N ARG A 813 -0.96 -25.06 1.32
CA ARG A 813 -1.01 -25.25 -0.14
C ARG A 813 -1.24 -26.70 -0.56
N GLY A 814 -1.51 -26.88 -1.87
CA GLY A 814 -1.74 -28.19 -2.49
C GLY A 814 -2.95 -28.94 -1.92
N ASP A 815 -2.97 -30.26 -2.10
CA ASP A 815 -4.02 -31.14 -1.55
C ASP A 815 -4.10 -31.06 -0.02
N ALA A 816 -2.98 -30.77 0.64
CA ALA A 816 -2.87 -30.57 2.08
C ALA A 816 -3.63 -29.32 2.61
N ALA A 817 -4.14 -28.46 1.72
CA ALA A 817 -4.91 -27.27 2.04
C ALA A 817 -6.36 -27.28 1.54
N GLN A 818 -6.89 -28.44 1.14
CA GLN A 818 -8.31 -28.56 0.80
C GLN A 818 -9.18 -28.08 1.99
N GLY A 819 -9.96 -27.02 1.77
CA GLY A 819 -10.81 -26.35 2.78
C GLY A 819 -10.24 -25.04 3.32
N PHE A 820 -8.92 -24.89 3.36
CA PHE A 820 -8.23 -23.69 3.85
C PHE A 820 -8.18 -22.58 2.80
N SER A 821 -8.45 -21.34 3.23
CA SER A 821 -8.30 -20.13 2.41
C SER A 821 -8.04 -18.91 3.29
N CYS A 822 -7.02 -18.13 2.95
CA CYS A 822 -6.72 -16.85 3.59
C CYS A 822 -6.20 -15.85 2.54
N PRO A 823 -7.08 -15.09 1.86
CA PRO A 823 -6.70 -14.20 0.76
C PRO A 823 -5.87 -12.99 1.25
N GLY A 824 -6.12 -12.50 2.46
CA GLY A 824 -5.23 -11.55 3.13
C GLY A 824 -5.71 -11.13 4.51
N SER A 825 -5.00 -11.56 5.55
CA SER A 825 -5.34 -11.30 6.96
C SER A 825 -4.10 -11.12 7.81
N VAL A 826 -4.26 -10.45 8.95
CA VAL A 826 -3.21 -10.37 9.97
C VAL A 826 -3.31 -11.60 10.86
N VAL A 827 -2.22 -12.33 11.00
CA VAL A 827 -2.11 -13.51 11.87
C VAL A 827 -1.05 -13.31 12.94
N ARG A 828 -1.20 -14.04 14.05
CA ARG A 828 -0.29 -14.03 15.19
C ARG A 828 0.85 -15.02 14.97
N CYS A 829 2.07 -14.51 14.86
CA CYS A 829 3.30 -15.29 14.87
C CYS A 829 3.92 -15.27 16.28
N ILE A 830 4.47 -16.39 16.73
CA ILE A 830 5.14 -16.56 18.02
C ILE A 830 6.55 -17.09 17.72
N PRO A 831 7.63 -16.37 18.06
CA PRO A 831 8.98 -16.90 17.89
C PRO A 831 9.21 -18.09 18.83
N GLU A 832 10.02 -19.05 18.41
CA GLU A 832 10.24 -20.33 19.12
C GLU A 832 10.94 -20.12 20.48
N ALA A 833 10.85 -21.12 21.36
CA ALA A 833 11.53 -21.17 22.65
C ALA A 833 12.34 -22.49 22.77
N PRO A 834 13.61 -22.46 23.20
CA PRO A 834 14.42 -21.28 23.57
C PRO A 834 14.65 -20.33 22.38
N ARG A 835 14.93 -19.05 22.68
CA ARG A 835 15.24 -18.05 21.66
C ARG A 835 16.60 -18.34 21.02
N THR A 836 16.65 -18.23 19.70
CA THR A 836 17.88 -18.19 18.91
C THR A 836 18.42 -16.76 18.82
N VAL A 837 19.69 -16.60 18.46
CA VAL A 837 20.31 -15.29 18.15
C VAL A 837 19.44 -14.47 17.20
N THR A 838 18.96 -15.09 16.12
CA THR A 838 18.15 -14.42 15.09
C THR A 838 16.76 -13.99 15.60
N THR A 839 16.27 -14.62 16.68
CA THR A 839 15.02 -14.26 17.38
C THR A 839 15.24 -13.48 18.70
N ALA A 840 16.49 -13.11 19.01
CA ALA A 840 16.87 -12.38 20.23
C ALA A 840 16.13 -11.05 20.37
N GLY A 841 15.58 -10.78 21.56
CA GLY A 841 14.81 -9.58 21.87
C GLY A 841 13.41 -9.49 21.24
N LEU A 842 13.01 -10.44 20.38
CA LEU A 842 11.67 -10.43 19.77
C LEU A 842 10.56 -10.59 20.83
N PRO A 843 9.45 -9.83 20.72
CA PRO A 843 8.34 -9.91 21.67
C PRO A 843 7.71 -11.31 21.66
N ALA A 844 6.89 -11.60 22.68
CA ALA A 844 6.20 -12.89 22.82
C ALA A 844 5.23 -13.20 21.66
N SER A 845 4.87 -12.20 20.85
CA SER A 845 3.92 -12.30 19.74
C SER A 845 4.23 -11.19 18.73
N VAL A 846 4.43 -11.53 17.45
CA VAL A 846 4.60 -10.58 16.34
C VAL A 846 3.42 -10.73 15.37
N PRO A 847 2.73 -9.64 14.99
CA PRO A 847 1.72 -9.68 13.94
C PRO A 847 2.40 -9.79 12.55
N VAL A 848 1.95 -10.71 11.71
CA VAL A 848 2.46 -10.90 10.34
C VAL A 848 1.30 -11.00 9.34
N PHE A 849 1.56 -10.67 8.07
CA PHE A 849 0.54 -10.75 7.03
C PHE A 849 0.53 -12.11 6.33
N PHE A 850 -0.61 -12.79 6.39
CA PHE A 850 -0.87 -14.06 5.71
C PHE A 850 -1.79 -13.78 4.51
N SER A 851 -1.29 -14.00 3.30
CA SER A 851 -2.04 -13.81 2.06
C SER A 851 -1.53 -14.84 1.05
N SER A 852 -2.32 -15.91 0.84
CA SER A 852 -1.91 -17.11 0.09
C SER A 852 -0.56 -17.71 0.57
N SER A 853 -0.21 -17.48 1.83
CA SER A 853 1.08 -17.79 2.46
C SER A 853 1.26 -19.27 2.80
N SER A 854 2.46 -19.66 3.24
CA SER A 854 2.78 -21.02 3.66
C SER A 854 2.66 -21.24 5.17
N ALA A 855 2.43 -22.50 5.55
CA ALA A 855 2.54 -22.99 6.92
C ALA A 855 3.02 -24.44 6.92
N TRP A 856 4.13 -24.76 7.59
CA TRP A 856 4.75 -26.08 7.46
C TRP A 856 4.61 -26.98 8.70
N LYS A 857 4.31 -28.25 8.47
CA LYS A 857 4.56 -29.37 9.42
C LYS A 857 5.87 -30.07 9.00
N ARG A 858 6.75 -30.42 9.95
CA ARG A 858 7.84 -31.38 9.67
C ARG A 858 7.24 -32.77 9.45
N LEU A 859 7.69 -33.46 8.41
CA LEU A 859 7.31 -34.84 8.14
C LEU A 859 8.03 -35.79 9.09
N GLU A 860 7.45 -36.97 9.30
CA GLU A 860 8.07 -38.07 10.02
C GLU A 860 9.06 -38.78 9.09
N ASP A 861 10.21 -39.21 9.61
CA ASP A 861 11.37 -39.58 8.79
C ASP A 861 11.10 -40.72 7.78
N GLU A 862 10.15 -41.61 8.07
CA GLU A 862 9.72 -42.67 7.16
C GLU A 862 9.02 -42.08 5.93
N VAL A 863 8.04 -41.20 6.14
CA VAL A 863 7.31 -40.46 5.10
C VAL A 863 8.24 -39.52 4.31
N ALA A 864 9.22 -38.92 4.99
CA ALA A 864 10.24 -38.09 4.33
C ALA A 864 11.10 -38.92 3.34
N ARG A 865 11.55 -40.12 3.75
CA ARG A 865 12.32 -41.03 2.89
C ARG A 865 11.47 -41.56 1.73
N GLU A 866 10.21 -41.92 1.97
CA GLU A 866 9.27 -42.27 0.89
C GLU A 866 9.14 -41.14 -0.14
N GLY A 867 8.98 -39.89 0.33
CA GLY A 867 8.94 -38.68 -0.50
C GLY A 867 10.27 -38.25 -1.13
N HIS A 868 11.37 -38.99 -0.92
CA HIS A 868 12.73 -38.69 -1.40
C HIS A 868 13.31 -37.35 -0.84
N LEU A 869 12.81 -36.94 0.32
CA LEU A 869 13.27 -35.79 1.09
C LEU A 869 14.39 -36.20 2.06
N ASP A 870 15.14 -35.22 2.58
CA ASP A 870 16.19 -35.43 3.57
C ASP A 870 15.60 -35.42 5.00
N PRO A 871 15.44 -36.57 5.68
CA PRO A 871 14.92 -36.60 7.06
C PRO A 871 15.89 -35.99 8.07
N ASP A 872 17.19 -36.02 7.78
CA ASP A 872 18.29 -35.67 8.69
C ASP A 872 18.68 -34.18 8.58
N ALA A 873 17.96 -33.41 7.76
CA ALA A 873 18.16 -31.98 7.56
C ALA A 873 18.18 -31.16 8.88
N ASP A 874 19.22 -30.34 9.03
CA ASP A 874 19.44 -29.42 10.16
C ASP A 874 18.49 -28.21 10.06
N LEU A 875 17.28 -28.39 10.60
CA LEU A 875 16.20 -27.40 10.63
C LEU A 875 16.12 -26.69 12.00
N THR A 876 16.36 -25.38 12.01
CA THR A 876 16.11 -24.50 13.15
C THR A 876 14.77 -23.78 12.98
N VAL A 877 13.76 -24.11 13.80
CA VAL A 877 12.49 -23.36 13.83
C VAL A 877 12.70 -22.02 14.52
N LEU A 878 12.37 -20.92 13.83
CA LEU A 878 12.53 -19.56 14.33
C LEU A 878 11.20 -18.99 14.83
N ALA A 879 10.08 -19.31 14.16
CA ALA A 879 8.74 -18.94 14.62
C ALA A 879 7.64 -19.85 14.08
N ARG A 880 6.52 -19.89 14.83
CA ARG A 880 5.28 -20.59 14.48
C ARG A 880 4.12 -19.62 14.40
N TYR A 881 3.06 -19.98 13.67
CA TYR A 881 1.77 -19.34 13.91
C TYR A 881 1.23 -19.78 15.28
N ALA A 882 0.47 -18.92 15.95
CA ALA A 882 0.02 -19.18 17.30
C ALA A 882 -0.75 -20.52 17.43
N PRO A 883 -0.56 -21.29 18.52
CA PRO A 883 -1.14 -22.63 18.66
C PRO A 883 -2.66 -22.61 18.91
N ARG A 884 -3.24 -21.44 19.16
CA ARG A 884 -4.69 -21.15 19.20
C ARG A 884 -4.92 -19.68 18.84
N ARG A 885 -6.01 -19.40 18.13
CA ARG A 885 -6.40 -18.06 17.65
C ARG A 885 -5.28 -17.40 16.83
N ALA A 886 -4.79 -18.10 15.80
CA ALA A 886 -3.80 -17.56 14.87
C ALA A 886 -4.35 -16.38 14.07
N LEU A 887 -5.61 -16.41 13.63
CA LEU A 887 -6.26 -15.25 13.01
C LEU A 887 -6.40 -14.12 14.03
N LEU A 888 -5.72 -12.99 13.78
CA LEU A 888 -5.72 -11.81 14.65
C LEU A 888 -6.68 -10.73 14.13
N SER A 889 -6.74 -10.53 12.82
CA SER A 889 -7.66 -9.59 12.17
C SER A 889 -7.90 -9.99 10.71
N GLY A 890 -9.18 -10.12 10.32
CA GLY A 890 -9.61 -10.36 8.95
C GLY A 890 -10.51 -11.59 8.81
N TRP A 891 -10.10 -12.51 7.95
CA TRP A 891 -10.82 -13.73 7.57
C TRP A 891 -9.89 -14.88 7.20
N ALA A 892 -10.28 -16.10 7.53
CA ALA A 892 -9.77 -17.33 6.93
C ALA A 892 -10.82 -18.44 7.08
N SER A 893 -10.92 -19.34 6.12
CA SER A 893 -11.58 -20.64 6.33
C SER A 893 -10.57 -21.63 6.93
N GLU A 894 -11.02 -22.46 7.88
CA GLU A 894 -10.19 -23.40 8.65
C GLU A 894 -8.90 -22.77 9.25
N PRO A 895 -8.96 -21.64 9.98
CA PRO A 895 -7.76 -21.00 10.56
C PRO A 895 -6.92 -21.94 11.43
N GLU A 896 -7.54 -22.94 12.06
CA GLU A 896 -6.88 -24.03 12.79
C GLU A 896 -5.86 -24.83 11.95
N ARG A 897 -5.99 -24.83 10.63
CA ARG A 897 -5.06 -25.50 9.69
C ARG A 897 -3.61 -25.03 9.88
N ILE A 898 -3.43 -23.73 10.16
CA ILE A 898 -2.10 -23.13 10.35
C ILE A 898 -1.70 -23.03 11.83
N GLU A 899 -2.57 -23.36 12.79
CA GLU A 899 -2.27 -23.18 14.22
C GLU A 899 -1.14 -24.12 14.69
N GLY A 900 -0.13 -23.53 15.35
CA GLY A 900 1.07 -24.24 15.83
C GLY A 900 2.07 -24.65 14.73
N GLN A 901 1.73 -24.44 13.46
CA GLN A 901 2.58 -24.79 12.32
C GLN A 901 3.73 -23.79 12.15
N ILE A 902 4.81 -24.24 11.50
CA ILE A 902 6.02 -23.43 11.33
C ILE A 902 5.72 -22.28 10.35
N ALA A 903 6.07 -21.06 10.77
CA ALA A 903 5.89 -19.82 10.02
C ALA A 903 7.22 -19.24 9.52
N TRP A 904 8.31 -19.50 10.24
CA TRP A 904 9.68 -19.12 9.88
C TRP A 904 10.67 -20.16 10.41
N LEU A 905 11.60 -20.58 9.56
CA LEU A 905 12.72 -21.46 9.90
C LEU A 905 13.98 -21.05 9.15
N SER A 906 15.14 -21.52 9.63
CA SER A 906 16.35 -21.68 8.84
C SER A 906 16.72 -23.15 8.70
N ALA A 907 17.37 -23.49 7.59
CA ALA A 907 17.98 -24.79 7.34
C ALA A 907 19.45 -24.58 6.93
N ARG A 908 20.35 -25.49 7.32
CA ARG A 908 21.73 -25.53 6.78
C ARG A 908 21.82 -26.44 5.57
N HIS A 909 22.66 -26.05 4.60
CA HIS A 909 22.99 -26.89 3.45
C HIS A 909 24.42 -26.59 2.98
N GLY A 910 25.31 -27.58 3.05
CA GLY A 910 26.74 -27.35 2.88
C GLY A 910 27.27 -26.39 3.96
N GLU A 911 28.03 -25.38 3.55
CA GLU A 911 28.54 -24.34 4.45
C GLU A 911 27.54 -23.17 4.67
N GLY A 912 26.49 -23.09 3.86
CA GLY A 912 25.53 -21.97 3.86
C GLY A 912 24.19 -22.28 4.51
N SER A 913 23.21 -21.40 4.24
CA SER A 913 21.92 -21.37 4.95
C SER A 913 20.74 -20.95 4.08
N VAL A 914 19.55 -21.47 4.41
CA VAL A 914 18.28 -21.18 3.73
C VAL A 914 17.25 -20.75 4.78
N HIS A 915 16.79 -19.49 4.73
CA HIS A 915 15.67 -19.02 5.55
C HIS A 915 14.36 -19.09 4.76
N LEU A 916 13.36 -19.78 5.30
CA LEU A 916 12.02 -19.88 4.72
C LEU A 916 11.02 -19.08 5.57
N MET A 917 10.46 -18.00 5.02
CA MET A 917 9.45 -17.16 5.67
C MET A 917 8.09 -17.40 5.01
N GLY A 918 7.16 -18.11 5.66
CA GLY A 918 5.89 -18.48 5.03
C GLY A 918 4.92 -17.31 4.84
N PHE A 919 4.97 -16.33 5.75
CA PHE A 919 4.26 -15.05 5.65
C PHE A 919 5.01 -14.05 4.76
N ARG A 920 4.35 -12.95 4.38
CA ARG A 920 4.96 -11.88 3.55
C ARG A 920 5.28 -10.64 4.41
N PRO A 921 6.49 -10.49 4.99
CA PRO A 921 6.82 -9.35 5.84
C PRO A 921 6.75 -8.01 5.11
N GLN A 922 7.03 -7.98 3.80
CA GLN A 922 6.99 -6.78 2.96
C GLN A 922 5.60 -6.44 2.39
N TYR A 923 4.54 -7.19 2.75
CA TYR A 923 3.24 -7.17 2.06
C TYR A 923 2.68 -5.75 1.88
N ARG A 924 2.63 -5.29 0.61
CA ARG A 924 2.17 -3.96 0.18
C ARG A 924 2.76 -2.77 0.96
N SER A 925 3.93 -2.94 1.61
CA SER A 925 4.50 -2.05 2.64
C SER A 925 3.66 -1.84 3.92
N TRP A 926 2.56 -2.57 4.08
CA TRP A 926 1.62 -2.44 5.20
C TRP A 926 2.16 -3.04 6.50
N SER A 927 2.71 -4.26 6.44
CA SER A 927 3.12 -5.07 7.59
C SER A 927 4.46 -4.64 8.20
N GLN A 928 4.59 -3.35 8.54
CA GLN A 928 5.84 -2.75 8.99
C GLN A 928 6.38 -3.38 10.28
N GLY A 929 5.49 -3.84 11.17
CA GLY A 929 5.85 -4.59 12.38
C GLY A 929 6.49 -5.96 12.11
N ALA A 930 6.51 -6.43 10.85
CA ALA A 930 7.20 -7.65 10.42
C ALA A 930 8.49 -7.38 9.62
N PHE A 931 8.79 -6.14 9.23
CA PHE A 931 9.99 -5.81 8.43
C PHE A 931 11.28 -6.21 9.14
N HIS A 932 11.38 -6.03 10.46
CA HIS A 932 12.58 -6.40 11.20
C HIS A 932 12.86 -7.92 11.16
N LEU A 933 11.86 -8.78 10.90
CA LEU A 933 12.06 -10.21 10.72
C LEU A 933 12.79 -10.53 9.41
N LEU A 934 12.45 -9.82 8.33
CA LEU A 934 13.16 -9.92 7.05
C LEU A 934 14.61 -9.43 7.19
N VAL A 935 14.80 -8.27 7.82
CA VAL A 935 16.14 -7.71 8.04
C VAL A 935 17.00 -8.65 8.89
N ARG A 936 16.42 -9.28 9.93
CA ARG A 936 17.09 -10.34 10.71
C ARG A 936 17.46 -11.55 9.85
N ALA A 937 16.56 -12.04 8.99
CA ALA A 937 16.88 -13.15 8.08
C ALA A 937 18.06 -12.83 7.12
N LEU A 938 18.18 -11.58 6.67
CA LEU A 938 19.31 -11.15 5.83
C LEU A 938 20.63 -11.16 6.63
N PHE A 939 20.70 -10.49 7.79
CA PHE A 939 21.97 -10.18 8.46
C PHE A 939 22.36 -11.06 9.66
N LEU A 940 21.44 -11.84 10.25
CA LEU A 940 21.71 -12.76 11.37
C LEU A 940 21.71 -14.23 10.90
N PRO A 941 22.37 -15.18 11.60
CA PRO A 941 22.50 -16.59 11.15
C PRO A 941 21.22 -17.44 11.19
#